data_AF-A0AAX2KRX2-F1
#
_entry.id   AF-A0AAX2KRX2-F1
#
_cell.length_a   1.000
_cell.length_b   1.000
_cell.length_c   1.000
_cell.angle_alpha   90.00
_cell.angle_beta   90.00
_cell.angle_gamma   90.00
#
_symmetry.space_group_name_H-M   'P 1'
#
loop_
_entity.id
_entity.type
_entity.pdbx_description
1 polymer ?
#
loop_
_entity_poly.entity_id
_entity_poly.type
_entity_poly.pdbx_seq_one_letter_code
_entity_poly.pdbx_strand_id
1 'polypeptide(L)'
;MIPVIFKPGEKDFSTNGLGRLVDATRCEITEEANGKYELEMDYPAISRFSDYFENGYQIKAKPNDLEEYHIFEIKQTFKDTFTNSIVIYAQSRTYKLGNRQVRLVTVDNRNGAEAMKLIEQNMDEPCDIKLYSDINTASSTTFEARNVLNCIAGEQGSLLQYWGGEIKREPFKLSLLRRRGRDNVGTVRYGKDLKGLTIKFDWQSIVTKVLPFAELQSGADGTSQRIYGNAVKSEYISKYPDVYAQYIQFTEDQGVKDIASLNKVASKYFTTLYPGSDKPKVSIELEIEKLTDSEEAKEFAKMRNYNLFDTFTVYHKLYDIDIQTKVTGIVYDALAEKTIKITAGDIQVAFYKQQSQDFQEAIKTLTKKEYMSDFVDYITDLINGVEGGSIRQYPKNRPNTHYYLDTESTDTAKDVIAINHKGIGFSRTGWKGPFKNAWGINGVLNADFIGAGKIKSNIFETSFNSCGDILRMVNGILQAWNNKKKIMELTKKGMEFWNGNSHVGTMGTKGNPFPGLADKNGNPIVSDGNSLLLVADNPQKIIGLSNQSGTGHLITGPTQFFVGNNFNFFGPNGSKAILTVDRLIVGGKEVIPGQNGGGGSGAGTGGYPSEVTSDADKFAWDLWSYLLANGYSKAAAAGILGNVQGEVGPSMNPDTEQIGGPAYGWVQWDGSAYPLVGAPTWNGREYVQRLIAAAGIKQDYRTSLAQAQLINWCMFNGQWLGQVSPLTVDEFKVVSSPKTAAYAFELNFERPAAAHPERQTYAQVWYDKFKDLKASTATGKAGIEHLETLMGKWLGNGQCYAVPAEYSGFMGGCGLGAGTIYGFSHVIGDTSSAADIGEAYDWNAVGWRVIQNPTYQDLVVGAIVNIRRGGQWGTGWTVDPTYGHTGVIYGLNNGRIQTIEQNAEQGQIVAKYDRLYFANSIQSIVIPPK
;
A
#
# COMPACT_ATOMS: atom_id res chain seq x y z
N MET A 1 7.06 -44.31 -26.45
CA MET A 1 8.41 -44.92 -26.32
C MET A 1 8.71 -44.85 -24.84
N ILE A 2 9.18 -45.92 -24.20
CA ILE A 2 9.57 -45.81 -22.78
C ILE A 2 10.84 -44.94 -22.70
N PRO A 3 10.86 -43.85 -21.91
CA PRO A 3 12.03 -43.00 -21.79
C PRO A 3 13.25 -43.75 -21.24
N VAL A 4 14.44 -43.38 -21.68
CA VAL A 4 15.70 -44.07 -21.34
C VAL A 4 16.70 -43.07 -20.78
N ILE A 5 17.30 -43.39 -19.63
CA ILE A 5 18.27 -42.52 -18.95
C ILE A 5 19.71 -42.89 -19.30
N PHE A 6 20.54 -41.88 -19.49
CA PHE A 6 21.96 -41.99 -19.87
C PHE A 6 22.82 -41.10 -18.98
N LYS A 7 24.09 -41.50 -18.83
CA LYS A 7 25.09 -40.75 -18.05
C LYS A 7 25.40 -39.37 -18.66
N PRO A 8 25.93 -38.44 -17.86
CA PRO A 8 26.42 -37.17 -18.38
C PRO A 8 27.46 -37.34 -19.48
N GLY A 9 27.37 -36.51 -20.51
CA GLY A 9 28.32 -36.51 -21.63
C GLY A 9 28.15 -37.65 -22.64
N GLU A 10 27.21 -38.58 -22.45
CA GLU A 10 26.91 -39.62 -23.44
C GLU A 10 26.62 -39.01 -24.83
N LYS A 11 27.12 -39.68 -25.87
CA LYS A 11 26.98 -39.31 -27.29
C LYS A 11 26.41 -40.44 -28.14
N ASP A 12 26.41 -41.67 -27.62
CA ASP A 12 25.76 -42.81 -28.27
C ASP A 12 24.47 -43.18 -27.53
N PHE A 13 23.34 -43.01 -28.22
CA PHE A 13 22.00 -43.28 -27.71
C PHE A 13 21.36 -44.51 -28.39
N SER A 14 22.16 -45.36 -29.02
CA SER A 14 21.71 -46.62 -29.62
C SER A 14 21.46 -47.73 -28.59
N THR A 15 22.05 -47.61 -27.39
CA THR A 15 21.93 -48.59 -26.30
C THR A 15 20.77 -48.27 -25.34
N ASN A 16 20.53 -49.13 -24.33
CA ASN A 16 19.57 -48.86 -23.25
C ASN A 16 20.14 -47.96 -22.14
N GLY A 17 21.33 -47.39 -22.31
CA GLY A 17 21.93 -46.49 -21.34
C GLY A 17 22.05 -47.10 -19.94
N LEU A 18 21.70 -46.31 -18.93
CA LEU A 18 21.64 -46.72 -17.52
C LEU A 18 20.33 -47.47 -17.21
N GLY A 19 19.29 -47.31 -18.04
CA GLY A 19 18.06 -48.09 -17.95
C GLY A 19 16.83 -47.41 -18.55
N ARG A 20 15.76 -48.19 -18.67
CA ARG A 20 14.44 -47.74 -19.13
C ARG A 20 13.61 -47.29 -17.92
N LEU A 21 13.08 -46.08 -18.01
CA LEU A 21 12.26 -45.43 -16.97
C LEU A 21 10.80 -45.94 -17.05
N VAL A 22 10.61 -47.23 -16.77
CA VAL A 22 9.31 -47.92 -16.88
C VAL A 22 8.28 -47.46 -15.85
N ASP A 23 8.73 -46.94 -14.70
CA ASP A 23 7.83 -46.49 -13.63
C ASP A 23 7.43 -45.02 -13.77
N ALA A 24 7.74 -44.37 -14.90
CA ALA A 24 7.35 -42.99 -15.16
C ALA A 24 5.82 -42.90 -15.22
N THR A 25 5.24 -42.01 -14.42
CA THR A 25 3.78 -41.81 -14.35
C THR A 25 3.30 -40.71 -15.28
N ARG A 26 4.20 -39.79 -15.66
CA ARG A 26 3.96 -38.69 -16.59
C ARG A 26 5.26 -38.34 -17.29
N CYS A 27 5.23 -38.07 -18.59
CA CYS A 27 6.38 -37.55 -19.34
C CYS A 27 5.87 -36.65 -20.46
N GLU A 28 5.87 -35.36 -20.22
CA GLU A 28 5.37 -34.35 -21.15
C GLU A 28 6.54 -33.58 -21.76
N ILE A 29 6.46 -33.36 -23.07
CA ILE A 29 7.45 -32.62 -23.84
C ILE A 29 6.77 -31.39 -24.40
N THR A 30 7.28 -30.22 -24.04
CA THR A 30 6.81 -28.92 -24.52
C THR A 30 7.76 -28.38 -25.56
N GLU A 31 7.25 -28.08 -26.75
CA GLU A 31 8.00 -27.42 -27.81
C GLU A 31 7.29 -26.13 -28.24
N GLU A 32 8.03 -25.01 -28.27
CA GLU A 32 7.52 -23.70 -28.67
C GLU A 32 8.26 -23.14 -29.89
N ALA A 33 7.52 -22.42 -30.73
CA ALA A 33 8.00 -21.84 -31.97
C ALA A 33 9.16 -20.87 -31.69
N ASN A 34 10.35 -21.24 -32.16
CA ASN A 34 11.61 -20.51 -31.90
C ASN A 34 11.96 -20.36 -30.41
N GLY A 35 11.23 -21.02 -29.51
CA GLY A 35 11.30 -20.87 -28.07
C GLY A 35 11.85 -22.12 -27.39
N LYS A 36 11.24 -22.51 -26.27
CA LYS A 36 11.70 -23.63 -25.45
C LYS A 36 11.46 -25.00 -26.09
N TYR A 37 12.29 -25.97 -25.71
CA TYR A 37 12.09 -27.38 -26.03
C TYR A 37 12.54 -28.23 -24.85
N GLU A 38 11.57 -28.64 -24.04
CA GLU A 38 11.79 -29.12 -22.67
C GLU A 38 10.93 -30.35 -22.36
N LEU A 39 11.41 -31.16 -21.42
CA LEU A 39 10.76 -32.37 -20.93
C LEU A 39 10.52 -32.20 -19.42
N GLU A 40 9.30 -32.52 -19.00
CA GLU A 40 8.90 -32.65 -17.60
C GLU A 40 8.42 -34.08 -17.36
N MET A 41 8.94 -34.73 -16.32
CA MET A 41 8.61 -36.13 -16.01
C MET A 41 8.37 -36.34 -14.52
N ASP A 42 7.30 -37.06 -14.20
CA ASP A 42 7.05 -37.55 -12.84
C ASP A 42 7.50 -39.01 -12.73
N TYR A 43 8.32 -39.29 -11.72
CA TYR A 43 8.87 -40.62 -11.45
C TYR A 43 8.81 -40.92 -9.94
N PRO A 44 8.80 -42.20 -9.50
CA PRO A 44 8.95 -42.55 -8.09
C PRO A 44 10.29 -42.07 -7.50
N ALA A 45 10.22 -41.38 -6.36
CA ALA A 45 11.38 -40.78 -5.69
C ALA A 45 12.34 -41.83 -5.11
N ILE A 46 11.83 -43.01 -4.76
CA ILE A 46 12.59 -44.19 -4.34
C ILE A 46 12.47 -45.24 -5.44
N SER A 47 13.51 -45.36 -6.25
CA SER A 47 13.60 -46.33 -7.34
C SER A 47 15.06 -46.73 -7.55
N ARG A 48 15.29 -47.73 -8.41
CA ARG A 48 16.66 -48.14 -8.81
C ARG A 48 17.43 -47.05 -9.57
N PHE A 49 16.74 -45.99 -10.05
CA PHE A 49 17.31 -44.91 -10.85
C PHE A 49 17.42 -43.58 -10.09
N SER A 50 17.07 -43.55 -8.79
CA SER A 50 17.04 -42.32 -7.99
C SER A 50 18.36 -41.54 -8.00
N ASP A 51 19.51 -42.23 -8.06
CA ASP A 51 20.84 -41.62 -8.08
C ASP A 51 21.21 -40.99 -9.43
N TYR A 52 20.39 -41.19 -10.47
CA TYR A 52 20.62 -40.70 -11.83
C TYR A 52 19.79 -39.46 -12.18
N PHE A 53 18.91 -39.01 -11.28
CA PHE A 53 18.08 -37.81 -11.48
C PHE A 53 18.81 -36.54 -11.01
N GLU A 54 19.96 -36.26 -11.64
CA GLU A 54 20.84 -35.15 -11.31
C GLU A 54 21.25 -34.34 -12.55
N ASN A 55 21.70 -33.10 -12.34
CA ASN A 55 22.10 -32.21 -13.43
C ASN A 55 23.16 -32.85 -14.36
N GLY A 56 22.91 -32.80 -15.67
CA GLY A 56 23.79 -33.33 -16.71
C GLY A 56 23.47 -34.77 -17.15
N TYR A 57 22.69 -35.55 -16.40
CA TYR A 57 22.14 -36.82 -16.89
C TYR A 57 21.15 -36.55 -18.02
N GLN A 58 20.91 -37.54 -18.88
CA GLN A 58 20.18 -37.32 -20.12
C GLN A 58 19.05 -38.32 -20.31
N ILE A 59 17.91 -37.85 -20.80
CA ILE A 59 16.72 -38.65 -21.07
C ILE A 59 16.48 -38.66 -22.58
N LYS A 60 16.43 -39.86 -23.15
CA LYS A 60 15.94 -40.12 -24.50
C LYS A 60 14.45 -40.41 -24.45
N ALA A 61 13.65 -39.63 -25.15
CA ALA A 61 12.19 -39.80 -25.22
C ALA A 61 11.68 -39.47 -26.63
N LYS A 62 10.49 -39.97 -26.98
CA LYS A 62 9.83 -39.60 -28.24
C LYS A 62 9.14 -38.25 -28.07
N PRO A 63 9.52 -37.21 -28.84
CA PRO A 63 9.10 -35.84 -28.56
C PRO A 63 7.82 -35.39 -29.25
N ASN A 64 7.46 -36.02 -30.36
CA ASN A 64 6.31 -35.70 -31.19
C ASN A 64 6.02 -36.89 -32.13
N ASP A 65 5.00 -36.76 -32.97
CA ASP A 65 4.58 -37.81 -33.92
C ASP A 65 5.51 -37.96 -35.13
N LEU A 66 6.38 -36.99 -35.41
CA LEU A 66 7.27 -36.99 -36.58
C LEU A 66 8.66 -37.55 -36.28
N GLU A 67 9.16 -37.35 -35.07
CA GLU A 67 10.52 -37.69 -34.66
C GLU A 67 10.52 -38.98 -33.82
N GLU A 68 11.42 -39.91 -34.14
CA GLU A 68 11.53 -41.16 -33.39
C GLU A 68 12.00 -40.93 -31.94
N TYR A 69 12.93 -40.00 -31.75
CA TYR A 69 13.44 -39.62 -30.42
C TYR A 69 14.09 -38.24 -30.42
N HIS A 70 14.15 -37.65 -29.22
CA HIS A 70 15.00 -36.52 -28.89
C HIS A 70 15.73 -36.76 -27.56
N ILE A 71 16.75 -35.96 -27.30
CA ILE A 71 17.58 -36.05 -26.09
C ILE A 71 17.41 -34.78 -25.25
N PHE A 72 17.06 -34.98 -23.98
CA PHE A 72 16.90 -33.91 -23.00
C PHE A 72 17.90 -34.08 -21.86
N GLU A 73 18.67 -33.04 -21.55
CA GLU A 73 19.62 -33.01 -20.45
C GLU A 73 18.93 -32.46 -19.20
N ILE A 74 18.95 -33.23 -18.11
CA ILE A 74 18.37 -32.87 -16.81
C ILE A 74 19.10 -31.63 -16.29
N LYS A 75 18.31 -30.63 -15.89
CA LYS A 75 18.81 -29.39 -15.28
C LYS A 75 18.38 -29.24 -13.84
N GLN A 76 17.16 -29.66 -13.52
CA GLN A 76 16.56 -29.47 -12.21
C GLN A 76 15.68 -30.67 -11.87
N THR A 77 15.62 -31.00 -10.59
CA THR A 77 14.74 -32.02 -10.05
C THR A 77 14.11 -31.54 -8.75
N PHE A 78 12.88 -31.97 -8.49
CA PHE A 78 12.12 -31.62 -7.30
C PHE A 78 11.56 -32.90 -6.68
N LYS A 79 12.04 -33.22 -5.48
CA LYS A 79 11.64 -34.44 -4.77
C LYS A 79 10.56 -34.11 -3.74
N ASP A 80 9.39 -34.73 -3.89
CA ASP A 80 8.34 -34.72 -2.88
C ASP A 80 8.42 -36.01 -2.05
N THR A 81 8.88 -35.87 -0.81
CA THR A 81 9.02 -36.97 0.15
C THR A 81 7.68 -37.45 0.71
N PHE A 82 6.61 -36.66 0.61
CA PHE A 82 5.28 -37.03 1.11
C PHE A 82 4.55 -37.94 0.13
N THR A 83 4.58 -37.62 -1.16
CA THR A 83 3.99 -38.46 -2.21
C THR A 83 4.95 -39.52 -2.76
N ASN A 84 6.21 -39.53 -2.28
CA ASN A 84 7.29 -40.37 -2.79
C ASN A 84 7.47 -40.21 -4.33
N SER A 85 7.38 -38.98 -4.82
CA SER A 85 7.53 -38.63 -6.25
C SER A 85 8.70 -37.66 -6.48
N ILE A 86 9.28 -37.71 -7.67
CA ILE A 86 10.30 -36.78 -8.14
C ILE A 86 9.86 -36.23 -9.50
N VAL A 87 9.84 -34.90 -9.60
CA VAL A 87 9.61 -34.17 -10.85
C VAL A 87 10.96 -33.84 -11.47
N ILE A 88 11.16 -34.22 -12.72
CA ILE A 88 12.41 -34.06 -13.45
C ILE A 88 12.19 -33.05 -14.58
N TYR A 89 12.99 -31.98 -14.59
CA TYR A 89 13.00 -30.97 -15.64
C TYR A 89 14.29 -31.08 -16.46
N ALA A 90 14.11 -31.29 -17.77
CA ALA A 90 15.20 -31.46 -18.70
C ALA A 90 15.02 -30.58 -19.95
N GLN A 91 16.11 -30.10 -20.51
CA GLN A 91 16.10 -29.23 -21.70
C GLN A 91 16.73 -29.96 -22.88
N SER A 92 16.29 -29.65 -24.10
CA SER A 92 16.89 -30.19 -25.33
C SER A 92 18.43 -30.14 -25.29
N ARG A 93 19.10 -31.21 -25.69
CA ARG A 93 20.57 -31.27 -25.75
C ARG A 93 21.16 -30.14 -26.60
N THR A 94 20.41 -29.59 -27.55
CA THR A 94 20.83 -28.43 -28.36
C THR A 94 21.17 -27.19 -27.51
N TYR A 95 20.64 -27.07 -26.28
CA TYR A 95 20.99 -25.99 -25.36
C TYR A 95 22.47 -25.99 -24.94
N LYS A 96 23.23 -27.07 -25.23
CA LYS A 96 24.70 -27.08 -25.10
C LYS A 96 25.39 -26.03 -25.97
N LEU A 97 24.78 -25.59 -27.07
CA LEU A 97 25.25 -24.44 -27.85
C LEU A 97 25.25 -23.16 -27.00
N GLY A 98 24.37 -23.07 -26.01
CA GLY A 98 24.36 -22.00 -25.01
C GLY A 98 25.57 -22.00 -24.08
N ASN A 99 26.40 -23.05 -24.10
CA ASN A 99 27.68 -23.10 -23.40
C ASN A 99 28.87 -22.80 -24.34
N ARG A 100 28.62 -22.22 -25.53
CA ARG A 100 29.64 -21.79 -26.48
C ARG A 100 29.53 -20.30 -26.74
N GLN A 101 30.67 -19.71 -27.02
CA GLN A 101 30.82 -18.29 -27.31
C GLN A 101 31.51 -18.14 -28.66
N VAL A 102 31.18 -17.07 -29.38
CA VAL A 102 31.99 -16.60 -30.51
C VAL A 102 32.69 -15.32 -30.09
N ARG A 103 34.00 -15.21 -30.38
CA ARG A 103 34.74 -13.98 -30.10
C ARG A 103 34.35 -12.87 -31.08
N LEU A 104 34.46 -13.16 -32.37
CA LEU A 104 34.06 -12.28 -33.46
C LEU A 104 33.68 -13.12 -34.67
N VAL A 105 32.47 -12.91 -35.20
CA VAL A 105 32.01 -13.48 -36.47
C VAL A 105 31.37 -12.37 -37.28
N THR A 106 32.02 -11.98 -38.36
CA THR A 106 31.45 -11.08 -39.36
C THR A 106 30.80 -11.91 -40.46
N VAL A 107 29.48 -11.79 -40.57
CA VAL A 107 28.71 -12.31 -41.68
C VAL A 107 28.44 -11.13 -42.60
N ASP A 108 29.06 -11.10 -43.77
CA ASP A 108 28.88 -10.02 -44.74
C ASP A 108 28.20 -10.54 -46.00
N ASN A 109 26.94 -10.16 -46.20
CA ASN A 109 26.13 -10.51 -47.35
C ASN A 109 26.19 -12.01 -47.66
N ARG A 110 25.91 -12.83 -46.64
CA ARG A 110 25.93 -14.30 -46.73
C ARG A 110 24.55 -14.87 -46.45
N ASN A 111 24.28 -16.03 -47.03
CA ASN A 111 23.04 -16.74 -46.77
C ASN A 111 23.05 -17.42 -45.39
N GLY A 112 21.91 -17.95 -44.94
CA GLY A 112 21.78 -18.53 -43.61
C GLY A 112 22.69 -19.74 -43.40
N ALA A 113 22.94 -20.55 -44.43
CA ALA A 113 23.81 -21.72 -44.35
C ALA A 113 25.28 -21.32 -44.13
N GLU A 114 25.74 -20.33 -44.87
CA GLU A 114 27.07 -19.74 -44.74
C GLU A 114 27.23 -19.06 -43.36
N ALA A 115 26.22 -18.31 -42.91
CA ALA A 115 26.21 -17.67 -41.60
C ALA A 115 26.31 -18.70 -40.46
N MET A 116 25.49 -19.77 -40.50
CA MET A 116 25.56 -20.86 -39.52
C MET A 116 26.92 -21.56 -39.51
N LYS A 117 27.53 -21.77 -40.69
CA LYS A 117 28.86 -22.37 -40.80
C LYS A 117 29.95 -21.47 -40.22
N LEU A 118 29.87 -20.17 -40.45
CA LEU A 118 30.80 -19.19 -39.88
C LEU A 118 30.71 -19.18 -38.36
N ILE A 119 29.50 -19.22 -37.79
CA ILE A 119 29.31 -19.35 -36.34
C ILE A 119 29.91 -20.65 -35.81
N GLU A 120 29.66 -21.78 -36.48
CA GLU A 120 30.18 -23.09 -36.07
C GLU A 120 31.71 -23.16 -36.09
N GLN A 121 32.35 -22.53 -37.08
CA GLN A 121 33.82 -22.51 -37.22
C GLN A 121 34.53 -21.62 -36.19
N ASN A 122 33.80 -20.67 -35.59
CA ASN A 122 34.35 -19.66 -34.69
C ASN A 122 33.85 -19.81 -33.25
N MET A 123 33.30 -20.97 -32.90
CA MET A 123 33.04 -21.30 -31.49
C MET A 123 34.36 -21.39 -30.72
N ASP A 124 34.34 -20.89 -29.49
CA ASP A 124 35.44 -20.95 -28.53
C ASP A 124 35.93 -22.38 -28.27
N GLU A 125 35.01 -23.34 -28.24
CA GLU A 125 35.30 -24.77 -28.07
C GLU A 125 34.42 -25.63 -29.01
N PRO A 126 34.90 -26.80 -29.46
CA PRO A 126 34.09 -27.70 -30.26
C PRO A 126 32.77 -28.07 -29.57
N CYS A 127 31.69 -28.09 -30.35
CA CYS A 127 30.39 -28.59 -29.92
C CYS A 127 29.98 -29.77 -30.80
N ASP A 128 29.35 -30.78 -30.18
CA ASP A 128 28.82 -31.94 -30.88
C ASP A 128 27.43 -31.69 -31.47
N ILE A 129 26.87 -30.50 -31.27
CA ILE A 129 25.64 -30.04 -31.93
C ILE A 129 26.03 -29.23 -33.16
N LYS A 130 25.58 -29.68 -34.33
CA LYS A 130 25.82 -29.05 -35.63
C LYS A 130 24.86 -27.92 -35.93
N LEU A 131 25.32 -26.89 -36.63
CA LEU A 131 24.45 -25.80 -37.08
C LEU A 131 24.10 -26.00 -38.55
N TYR A 132 22.84 -25.72 -38.91
CA TYR A 132 22.35 -25.87 -40.27
C TYR A 132 21.35 -24.77 -40.63
N SER A 133 21.28 -24.42 -41.91
CA SER A 133 20.21 -23.58 -42.45
C SER A 133 20.03 -23.87 -43.94
N ASP A 134 18.81 -23.66 -44.45
CA ASP A 134 18.45 -23.68 -45.87
C ASP A 134 17.99 -22.29 -46.38
N ILE A 135 18.18 -21.24 -45.57
CA ILE A 135 17.75 -19.89 -45.93
C ILE A 135 18.73 -19.29 -46.92
N ASN A 136 18.23 -18.96 -48.12
CA ASN A 136 19.03 -18.39 -49.20
C ASN A 136 19.16 -16.87 -49.15
N THR A 137 18.29 -16.17 -48.41
CA THR A 137 18.35 -14.71 -48.26
C THR A 137 19.71 -14.33 -47.70
N ALA A 138 20.39 -13.39 -48.35
CA ALA A 138 21.64 -12.85 -47.86
C ALA A 138 21.37 -11.69 -46.92
N SER A 139 22.09 -11.64 -45.81
CA SER A 139 22.11 -10.49 -44.91
C SER A 139 23.50 -10.34 -44.31
N SER A 140 23.69 -9.27 -43.56
CA SER A 140 24.93 -8.98 -42.86
C SER A 140 24.67 -8.81 -41.37
N THR A 141 25.56 -9.33 -40.54
CA THR A 141 25.58 -9.08 -39.10
C THR A 141 26.98 -9.34 -38.56
N THR A 142 27.29 -8.73 -37.43
CA THR A 142 28.53 -9.00 -36.71
C THR A 142 28.17 -9.47 -35.31
N PHE A 143 28.71 -10.62 -34.92
CA PHE A 143 28.61 -11.13 -33.56
C PHE A 143 29.95 -10.97 -32.86
N GLU A 144 29.98 -10.19 -31.79
CA GLU A 144 31.15 -10.03 -30.92
C GLU A 144 30.79 -10.45 -29.50
N ALA A 145 31.73 -11.16 -28.85
CA ALA A 145 31.60 -11.66 -27.47
C ALA A 145 30.26 -12.34 -27.16
N ARG A 146 29.71 -13.10 -28.11
CA ARG A 146 28.30 -13.52 -28.09
C ARG A 146 28.11 -15.02 -27.91
N ASN A 147 27.04 -15.37 -27.20
CA ASN A 147 26.60 -16.75 -27.09
C ASN A 147 26.10 -17.30 -28.43
N VAL A 148 26.43 -18.57 -28.75
CA VAL A 148 26.02 -19.17 -30.03
C VAL A 148 24.51 -19.24 -30.20
N LEU A 149 23.74 -19.51 -29.14
CA LEU A 149 22.27 -19.48 -29.26
C LEU A 149 21.77 -18.07 -29.55
N ASN A 150 22.34 -17.04 -28.90
CA ASN A 150 21.96 -15.64 -29.12
C ASN A 150 22.34 -15.13 -30.54
N CYS A 151 23.40 -15.69 -31.14
CA CYS A 151 23.71 -15.46 -32.56
C CYS A 151 22.58 -15.99 -33.46
N ILE A 152 21.94 -17.09 -33.07
CA ILE A 152 20.90 -17.75 -33.86
C ILE A 152 19.52 -17.11 -33.60
N ALA A 153 19.15 -16.94 -32.33
CA ALA A 153 17.89 -16.32 -31.90
C ALA A 153 17.99 -15.80 -30.46
N GLY A 154 17.26 -14.74 -30.14
CA GLY A 154 17.11 -14.22 -28.77
C GLY A 154 17.68 -12.82 -28.54
N GLU A 155 18.49 -12.30 -29.45
CA GLU A 155 19.06 -10.95 -29.35
C GLU A 155 19.00 -10.18 -30.69
N GLN A 156 19.19 -8.86 -30.59
CA GLN A 156 19.28 -7.98 -31.75
C GLN A 156 20.45 -8.38 -32.64
N GLY A 157 20.20 -8.47 -33.95
CA GLY A 157 21.18 -8.86 -34.96
C GLY A 157 21.33 -10.37 -35.16
N SER A 158 20.55 -11.18 -34.44
CA SER A 158 20.54 -12.64 -34.60
C SER A 158 20.08 -13.09 -35.99
N LEU A 159 20.46 -14.31 -36.36
CA LEU A 159 20.08 -14.90 -37.64
C LEU A 159 18.56 -14.94 -37.81
N LEU A 160 17.81 -15.33 -36.77
CA LEU A 160 16.35 -15.34 -36.81
C LEU A 160 15.75 -13.97 -37.09
N GLN A 161 16.36 -12.87 -36.62
CA GLN A 161 15.86 -11.51 -36.87
C GLN A 161 16.11 -11.05 -38.30
N TYR A 162 17.32 -11.27 -38.84
CA TYR A 162 17.72 -10.72 -40.14
C TYR A 162 17.49 -11.66 -41.32
N TRP A 163 17.58 -12.97 -41.11
CA TRP A 163 17.29 -13.99 -42.12
C TRP A 163 15.86 -14.51 -42.02
N GLY A 164 15.20 -14.33 -40.87
CA GLY A 164 13.91 -14.96 -40.58
C GLY A 164 14.05 -16.46 -40.33
N GLY A 165 12.94 -17.18 -40.40
CA GLY A 165 12.91 -18.64 -40.38
C GLY A 165 12.29 -19.26 -39.13
N GLU A 166 12.45 -20.58 -39.05
CA GLU A 166 11.79 -21.47 -38.11
C GLU A 166 12.81 -22.47 -37.57
N ILE A 167 13.06 -22.44 -36.27
CA ILE A 167 14.06 -23.27 -35.61
C ILE A 167 13.58 -24.71 -35.52
N LYS A 168 14.44 -25.65 -35.92
CA LYS A 168 14.29 -27.08 -35.67
C LYS A 168 15.44 -27.58 -34.80
N ARG A 169 15.10 -28.27 -33.71
CA ARG A 169 16.08 -28.87 -32.80
C ARG A 169 16.02 -30.38 -32.96
N GLU A 170 17.13 -30.95 -33.38
CA GLU A 170 17.35 -32.40 -33.50
C GLU A 170 18.41 -32.83 -32.47
N PRO A 171 18.54 -34.13 -32.13
CA PRO A 171 19.43 -34.59 -31.07
C PRO A 171 20.87 -34.05 -31.13
N PHE A 172 21.41 -33.88 -32.34
CA PHE A 172 22.78 -33.44 -32.61
C PHE A 172 22.86 -32.27 -33.59
N LYS A 173 21.75 -31.56 -33.84
CA LYS A 173 21.72 -30.51 -34.85
C LYS A 173 20.69 -29.44 -34.50
N LEU A 174 21.04 -28.18 -34.65
CA LEU A 174 20.12 -27.05 -34.59
C LEU A 174 20.06 -26.43 -35.99
N SER A 175 18.86 -26.43 -36.56
CA SER A 175 18.59 -25.90 -37.89
C SER A 175 17.77 -24.61 -37.82
N LEU A 176 18.15 -23.59 -38.59
CA LEU A 176 17.28 -22.45 -38.88
C LEU A 176 16.73 -22.61 -40.30
N LEU A 177 15.48 -23.03 -40.39
CA LEU A 177 14.85 -23.39 -41.65
C LEU A 177 14.02 -22.24 -42.20
N ARG A 178 13.99 -22.06 -43.52
CA ARG A 178 13.08 -21.13 -44.19
C ARG A 178 11.63 -21.50 -43.89
N ARG A 179 11.34 -22.81 -43.88
CA ARG A 179 10.03 -23.36 -43.54
C ARG A 179 10.21 -24.74 -42.91
N ARG A 180 9.79 -24.88 -41.66
CA ARG A 180 9.72 -26.14 -40.92
C ARG A 180 8.32 -26.75 -41.00
N GLY A 181 7.29 -25.93 -40.80
CA GLY A 181 5.91 -26.38 -40.79
C GLY A 181 5.33 -26.58 -42.19
N ARG A 182 4.23 -27.32 -42.30
CA ARG A 182 3.45 -27.46 -43.52
C ARG A 182 2.48 -26.29 -43.66
N ASP A 183 2.23 -25.88 -44.90
CA ASP A 183 1.30 -24.79 -45.18
C ASP A 183 -0.14 -25.28 -45.35
N ASN A 184 -1.07 -24.56 -44.74
CA ASN A 184 -2.52 -24.76 -44.87
C ASN A 184 -2.96 -26.22 -44.61
N VAL A 185 -2.53 -26.79 -43.48
CA VAL A 185 -2.81 -28.20 -43.13
C VAL A 185 -4.29 -28.49 -42.85
N GLY A 186 -5.10 -27.45 -42.72
CA GLY A 186 -6.55 -27.58 -42.62
C GLY A 186 -7.27 -26.26 -42.44
N THR A 187 -8.59 -26.33 -42.33
CA THR A 187 -9.46 -25.20 -42.03
C THR A 187 -10.35 -25.53 -40.84
N VAL A 188 -10.41 -24.61 -39.90
CA VAL A 188 -11.09 -24.74 -38.63
C VAL A 188 -12.32 -23.87 -38.67
N ARG A 189 -13.47 -24.51 -38.53
CA ARG A 189 -14.77 -23.84 -38.44
C ARG A 189 -15.30 -24.05 -37.04
N TYR A 190 -15.49 -22.96 -36.31
CA TYR A 190 -16.00 -22.99 -34.95
C TYR A 190 -17.47 -22.53 -34.92
N GLY A 191 -18.26 -23.03 -33.98
CA GLY A 191 -19.69 -22.73 -33.91
C GLY A 191 -20.39 -23.01 -32.58
N LYS A 192 -19.71 -23.60 -31.60
CA LYS A 192 -20.19 -23.88 -30.24
C LYS A 192 -19.02 -23.87 -29.25
N ASP A 193 -19.30 -23.60 -27.99
CA ASP A 193 -18.32 -23.73 -26.91
C ASP A 193 -18.01 -25.22 -26.68
N LEU A 194 -16.74 -25.59 -26.84
CA LEU A 194 -16.24 -26.94 -26.59
C LEU A 194 -15.31 -26.92 -25.39
N LYS A 195 -15.53 -27.82 -24.43
CA LYS A 195 -14.62 -27.99 -23.29
C LYS A 195 -13.24 -28.37 -23.83
N GLY A 196 -12.19 -27.67 -23.39
CA GLY A 196 -10.82 -27.87 -23.91
C GLY A 196 -10.46 -27.02 -25.13
N LEU A 197 -11.38 -26.26 -25.72
CA LEU A 197 -11.07 -25.31 -26.80
C LEU A 197 -11.28 -23.87 -26.32
N THR A 198 -10.23 -23.05 -26.43
CA THR A 198 -10.31 -21.60 -26.26
C THR A 198 -9.86 -20.93 -27.54
N ILE A 199 -10.74 -20.14 -28.18
CA ILE A 199 -10.40 -19.29 -29.32
C ILE A 199 -10.67 -17.85 -28.92
N LYS A 200 -9.67 -16.97 -29.09
CA LYS A 200 -9.77 -15.55 -28.82
C LYS A 200 -9.46 -14.77 -30.09
N PHE A 201 -10.32 -13.80 -30.39
CA PHE A 201 -10.14 -12.83 -31.46
C PHE A 201 -9.83 -11.47 -30.83
N ASP A 202 -8.72 -10.87 -31.22
CA ASP A 202 -8.35 -9.51 -30.86
C ASP A 202 -8.59 -8.57 -32.05
N TRP A 203 -9.53 -7.65 -31.85
CA TRP A 203 -10.00 -6.68 -32.84
C TRP A 203 -9.36 -5.30 -32.63
N GLN A 204 -8.52 -5.10 -31.63
CA GLN A 204 -8.03 -3.76 -31.25
C GLN A 204 -7.11 -3.13 -32.30
N SER A 205 -6.40 -3.96 -33.07
CA SER A 205 -5.35 -3.51 -34.01
C SER A 205 -5.76 -3.62 -35.48
N ILE A 206 -7.03 -3.87 -35.79
CA ILE A 206 -7.45 -4.02 -37.20
C ILE A 206 -7.46 -2.67 -37.90
N VAL A 207 -6.95 -2.65 -39.13
CA VAL A 207 -6.96 -1.49 -40.01
C VAL A 207 -7.60 -1.91 -41.31
N THR A 208 -8.70 -1.27 -41.71
CA THR A 208 -9.39 -1.57 -42.98
C THR A 208 -9.28 -0.40 -43.96
N LYS A 209 -8.76 0.75 -43.51
CA LYS A 209 -8.46 1.93 -44.34
C LYS A 209 -7.18 2.65 -43.87
N VAL A 210 -6.19 2.78 -44.74
CA VAL A 210 -4.97 3.57 -44.47
C VAL A 210 -5.09 4.96 -45.08
N LEU A 211 -4.73 5.97 -44.29
CA LEU A 211 -4.57 7.37 -44.70
C LEU A 211 -3.06 7.68 -44.74
N PRO A 212 -2.38 7.49 -45.87
CA PRO A 212 -0.93 7.59 -45.93
C PRO A 212 -0.47 9.05 -45.84
N PHE A 213 0.60 9.31 -45.10
CA PHE A 213 1.29 10.60 -45.09
C PHE A 213 2.82 10.39 -45.07
N ALA A 214 3.57 11.41 -45.45
CA ALA A 214 5.03 11.42 -45.36
C ALA A 214 5.52 12.81 -44.95
N GLU A 215 6.69 12.86 -44.32
CA GLU A 215 7.41 14.10 -44.03
C GLU A 215 8.65 14.11 -44.90
N LEU A 216 8.69 15.03 -45.87
CA LEU A 216 9.80 15.18 -46.80
C LEU A 216 10.62 16.39 -46.38
N GLN A 217 11.94 16.31 -46.44
CA GLN A 217 12.77 17.48 -46.19
C GLN A 217 12.71 18.45 -47.36
N SER A 218 12.41 19.72 -47.06
CA SER A 218 12.40 20.82 -48.04
C SER A 218 13.40 21.89 -47.61
N GLY A 219 14.33 22.23 -48.51
CA GLY A 219 15.28 23.33 -48.34
C GLY A 219 16.57 22.99 -47.58
N ALA A 220 17.60 23.81 -47.78
CA ALA A 220 18.92 23.71 -47.10
C ALA A 220 18.88 24.08 -45.60
N ASP A 221 17.70 24.49 -45.15
CA ASP A 221 17.32 25.04 -43.86
C ASP A 221 16.61 24.01 -42.96
N GLY A 222 16.45 22.76 -43.43
CA GLY A 222 16.03 21.62 -42.60
C GLY A 222 14.54 21.62 -42.23
N THR A 223 13.70 22.36 -42.95
CA THR A 223 12.24 22.37 -42.71
C THR A 223 11.58 21.13 -43.30
N SER A 224 10.75 20.43 -42.52
CA SER A 224 9.96 19.29 -43.00
C SER A 224 8.61 19.75 -43.58
N GLN A 225 8.28 19.27 -44.78
CA GLN A 225 6.97 19.44 -45.41
C GLN A 225 6.19 18.13 -45.33
N ARG A 226 5.00 18.16 -44.71
CA ARG A 226 4.11 17.01 -44.65
C ARG A 226 3.23 16.92 -45.90
N ILE A 227 3.22 15.76 -46.55
CA ILE A 227 2.34 15.44 -47.69
C ILE A 227 1.35 14.32 -47.31
N TYR A 228 0.16 14.34 -47.92
CA TYR A 228 -0.88 13.33 -47.72
C TYR A 228 -1.19 12.62 -49.03
N GLY A 229 -1.31 11.29 -48.98
CA GLY A 229 -1.64 10.46 -50.13
C GLY A 229 -3.11 10.03 -50.15
N ASN A 230 -3.46 9.28 -51.19
CA ASN A 230 -4.78 8.69 -51.39
C ASN A 230 -5.04 7.57 -50.37
N ALA A 231 -6.26 7.54 -49.83
CA ALA A 231 -6.67 6.49 -48.93
C ALA A 231 -6.60 5.11 -49.59
N VAL A 232 -6.00 4.14 -48.92
CA VAL A 232 -5.93 2.74 -49.36
C VAL A 232 -6.95 1.94 -48.57
N LYS A 233 -7.80 1.18 -49.25
CA LYS A 233 -8.88 0.40 -48.61
C LYS A 233 -8.58 -1.09 -48.73
N SER A 234 -8.81 -1.82 -47.64
CA SER A 234 -8.77 -3.29 -47.65
C SER A 234 -9.91 -3.86 -48.49
N GLU A 235 -9.72 -5.05 -49.06
CA GLU A 235 -10.80 -5.84 -49.67
C GLU A 235 -11.90 -6.23 -48.68
N TYR A 236 -11.55 -6.39 -47.40
CA TYR A 236 -12.48 -6.78 -46.33
C TYR A 236 -13.21 -5.59 -45.71
N ILE A 237 -12.97 -4.35 -46.16
CA ILE A 237 -13.57 -3.14 -45.58
C ILE A 237 -15.10 -3.20 -45.48
N SER A 238 -15.76 -3.91 -46.41
CA SER A 238 -17.22 -4.08 -46.45
C SER A 238 -17.75 -5.24 -45.61
N LYS A 239 -16.87 -6.11 -45.10
CA LYS A 239 -17.21 -7.27 -44.27
C LYS A 239 -17.37 -6.89 -42.79
N TYR A 240 -16.87 -5.74 -42.38
CA TYR A 240 -16.93 -5.22 -41.03
C TYR A 240 -18.11 -4.25 -40.82
N PRO A 241 -18.61 -4.10 -39.59
CA PRO A 241 -19.70 -3.17 -39.29
C PRO A 241 -19.25 -1.70 -39.36
N ASP A 242 -17.94 -1.43 -39.26
CA ASP A 242 -17.35 -0.09 -39.30
C ASP A 242 -16.02 -0.08 -40.08
N VAL A 243 -15.57 1.12 -40.44
CA VAL A 243 -14.32 1.37 -41.15
C VAL A 243 -13.23 1.77 -40.14
N TYR A 244 -12.23 0.91 -39.98
CA TYR A 244 -11.09 1.12 -39.09
C TYR A 244 -10.00 1.89 -39.83
N ALA A 245 -10.03 3.22 -39.73
CA ALA A 245 -9.13 4.11 -40.45
C ALA A 245 -7.92 4.55 -39.60
N GLN A 246 -6.72 4.50 -40.16
CA GLN A 246 -5.49 4.94 -39.48
C GLN A 246 -4.57 5.77 -40.39
N TYR A 247 -4.01 6.85 -39.84
CA TYR A 247 -2.91 7.57 -40.49
C TYR A 247 -1.60 6.80 -40.34
N ILE A 248 -0.95 6.51 -41.47
CA ILE A 248 0.31 5.77 -41.50
C ILE A 248 1.38 6.63 -42.17
N GLN A 249 2.49 6.84 -41.46
CA GLN A 249 3.65 7.52 -42.01
C GLN A 249 4.46 6.57 -42.90
N PHE A 250 4.84 7.05 -44.08
CA PHE A 250 5.82 6.40 -44.93
C PHE A 250 7.07 7.29 -45.03
N THR A 251 8.22 6.66 -45.20
CA THR A 251 9.52 7.34 -45.18
C THR A 251 10.23 7.31 -46.52
N GLU A 252 11.25 8.15 -46.66
CA GLU A 252 12.11 8.20 -47.85
C GLU A 252 12.83 6.85 -48.10
N ASP A 253 13.18 6.13 -47.03
CA ASP A 253 13.78 4.79 -47.08
C ASP A 253 12.87 3.74 -47.73
N GLN A 254 11.55 3.95 -47.68
CA GLN A 254 10.57 3.11 -48.37
C GLN A 254 10.39 3.51 -49.84
N GLY A 255 11.20 4.46 -50.33
CA GLY A 255 11.18 4.98 -51.68
C GLY A 255 10.19 6.13 -51.89
N VAL A 256 9.69 6.76 -50.82
CA VAL A 256 8.76 7.90 -50.92
C VAL A 256 9.54 9.20 -51.12
N LYS A 257 9.31 9.87 -52.24
CA LYS A 257 9.95 11.14 -52.62
C LYS A 257 8.96 12.25 -52.93
N ASP A 258 7.71 11.88 -53.17
CA ASP A 258 6.61 12.74 -53.59
C ASP A 258 5.27 12.03 -53.36
N ILE A 259 4.16 12.70 -53.67
CA ILE A 259 2.81 12.14 -53.53
C ILE A 259 2.61 10.89 -54.40
N ALA A 260 3.23 10.82 -55.58
CA ALA A 260 3.06 9.70 -56.50
C ALA A 260 3.71 8.41 -55.96
N SER A 261 4.93 8.51 -55.47
CA SER A 261 5.67 7.44 -54.80
C SER A 261 5.03 7.05 -53.47
N LEU A 262 4.51 8.01 -52.68
CA LEU A 262 3.71 7.73 -51.48
C LEU A 262 2.51 6.85 -51.81
N ASN A 263 1.71 7.22 -52.80
CA ASN A 263 0.53 6.46 -53.22
C ASN A 263 0.88 5.06 -53.73
N LYS A 264 1.98 4.94 -54.50
CA LYS A 264 2.45 3.66 -55.03
C LYS A 264 2.88 2.70 -53.91
N VAL A 265 3.65 3.18 -52.94
CA VAL A 265 4.10 2.36 -51.80
C VAL A 265 2.91 2.02 -50.90
N ALA A 266 2.08 3.01 -50.56
CA ALA A 266 0.91 2.81 -49.71
C ALA A 266 -0.11 1.82 -50.31
N SER A 267 -0.28 1.79 -51.65
CA SER A 267 -1.21 0.84 -52.31
C SER A 267 -0.94 -0.63 -51.99
N LYS A 268 0.28 -0.96 -51.55
CA LYS A 268 0.71 -2.30 -51.20
C LYS A 268 0.55 -2.64 -49.71
N TYR A 269 -0.07 -1.74 -48.94
CA TYR A 269 -0.15 -1.85 -47.47
C TYR A 269 -0.77 -3.18 -47.02
N PHE A 270 -2.01 -3.46 -47.43
CA PHE A 270 -2.72 -4.69 -47.02
C PHE A 270 -2.24 -5.96 -47.72
N THR A 271 -1.47 -5.84 -48.81
CA THR A 271 -1.08 -7.01 -49.62
C THR A 271 0.32 -7.51 -49.30
N THR A 272 1.32 -6.61 -49.25
CA THR A 272 2.72 -7.03 -49.12
C THR A 272 3.45 -6.37 -47.95
N LEU A 273 3.06 -5.16 -47.54
CA LEU A 273 3.75 -4.48 -46.43
C LEU A 273 3.29 -5.00 -45.07
N TYR A 274 1.97 -5.13 -44.90
CA TYR A 274 1.33 -5.58 -43.65
C TYR A 274 0.15 -6.52 -43.95
N PRO A 275 0.40 -7.68 -44.59
CA PRO A 275 -0.65 -8.65 -44.87
C PRO A 275 -1.35 -9.11 -43.58
N GLY A 276 -2.68 -9.16 -43.60
CA GLY A 276 -3.50 -9.57 -42.45
C GLY A 276 -3.74 -8.48 -41.41
N SER A 277 -3.19 -7.26 -41.59
CA SER A 277 -3.52 -6.10 -40.72
C SER A 277 -5.00 -5.70 -40.78
N ASP A 278 -5.72 -6.16 -41.80
CA ASP A 278 -7.15 -6.01 -42.02
C ASP A 278 -7.98 -7.18 -41.49
N LYS A 279 -7.39 -8.06 -40.66
CA LYS A 279 -8.01 -9.21 -40.00
C LYS A 279 -7.71 -9.20 -38.50
N PRO A 280 -8.61 -9.72 -37.64
CA PRO A 280 -8.34 -9.81 -36.21
C PRO A 280 -7.19 -10.76 -35.94
N LYS A 281 -6.42 -10.48 -34.88
CA LYS A 281 -5.43 -11.43 -34.39
C LYS A 281 -6.12 -12.58 -33.69
N VAL A 282 -5.58 -13.79 -33.83
CA VAL A 282 -6.19 -15.00 -33.27
C VAL A 282 -5.25 -15.66 -32.27
N SER A 283 -5.81 -16.12 -31.15
CA SER A 283 -5.12 -17.00 -30.20
C SER A 283 -5.99 -18.21 -29.91
N ILE A 284 -5.44 -19.40 -30.13
CA ILE A 284 -6.07 -20.69 -29.94
C ILE A 284 -5.29 -21.46 -28.91
N GLU A 285 -6.00 -22.01 -27.93
CA GLU A 285 -5.51 -23.03 -27.03
C GLU A 285 -6.45 -24.23 -27.11
N LEU A 286 -5.91 -25.39 -27.48
CA LEU A 286 -6.64 -26.63 -27.64
C LEU A 286 -6.04 -27.70 -26.74
N GLU A 287 -6.79 -28.14 -25.74
CA GLU A 287 -6.50 -29.29 -24.88
C GLU A 287 -7.29 -30.49 -25.37
N ILE A 288 -6.64 -31.35 -26.15
CA ILE A 288 -7.26 -32.41 -26.93
C ILE A 288 -7.99 -33.42 -26.04
N GLU A 289 -7.44 -33.72 -24.87
CA GLU A 289 -8.04 -34.68 -23.93
C GLU A 289 -9.33 -34.20 -23.27
N LYS A 290 -9.58 -32.88 -23.27
CA LYS A 290 -10.78 -32.30 -22.67
C LYS A 290 -11.92 -32.11 -23.67
N LEU A 291 -11.66 -32.36 -24.96
CA LEU A 291 -12.66 -32.32 -26.02
C LEU A 291 -13.69 -33.44 -25.84
N THR A 292 -14.94 -33.12 -26.11
CA THR A 292 -16.09 -34.07 -26.07
C THR A 292 -16.24 -34.82 -27.40
N ASP A 293 -17.02 -35.91 -27.49
CA ASP A 293 -17.18 -36.71 -28.74
C ASP A 293 -18.10 -36.12 -29.83
N SER A 294 -18.34 -34.80 -29.84
CA SER A 294 -19.21 -34.17 -30.85
C SER A 294 -18.57 -34.15 -32.25
N GLU A 295 -19.36 -34.01 -33.31
CA GLU A 295 -18.82 -33.89 -34.66
C GLU A 295 -17.90 -32.67 -34.84
N GLU A 296 -18.21 -31.56 -34.17
CA GLU A 296 -17.34 -30.39 -34.14
C GLU A 296 -16.01 -30.70 -33.44
N ALA A 297 -16.03 -31.45 -32.34
CA ALA A 297 -14.83 -31.84 -31.63
C ALA A 297 -13.98 -32.88 -32.39
N LYS A 298 -14.58 -33.71 -33.24
CA LYS A 298 -13.84 -34.59 -34.17
C LYS A 298 -13.04 -33.81 -35.21
N GLU A 299 -13.50 -32.63 -35.66
CA GLU A 299 -12.70 -31.73 -36.50
C GLU A 299 -11.47 -31.20 -35.75
N PHE A 300 -11.62 -30.82 -34.47
CA PHE A 300 -10.48 -30.39 -33.64
C PHE A 300 -9.56 -31.55 -33.26
N ALA A 301 -10.07 -32.78 -33.13
CA ALA A 301 -9.25 -33.97 -32.90
C ALA A 301 -8.28 -34.23 -34.05
N LYS A 302 -8.60 -33.83 -35.29
CA LYS A 302 -7.66 -33.91 -36.43
C LYS A 302 -6.42 -33.03 -36.22
N MET A 303 -6.53 -31.95 -35.42
CA MET A 303 -5.39 -31.10 -35.06
C MET A 303 -4.34 -31.84 -34.25
N ARG A 304 -4.62 -33.00 -33.67
CA ARG A 304 -3.60 -33.84 -33.00
C ARG A 304 -2.39 -34.11 -33.89
N ASN A 305 -2.60 -34.15 -35.21
CA ASN A 305 -1.56 -34.36 -36.22
C ASN A 305 -0.90 -33.06 -36.71
N TYR A 306 -1.24 -31.91 -36.13
CA TYR A 306 -0.62 -30.64 -36.44
C TYR A 306 0.70 -30.54 -35.68
N ASN A 307 1.72 -30.07 -36.37
CA ASN A 307 3.07 -29.95 -35.87
C ASN A 307 3.45 -28.49 -35.70
N LEU A 308 4.52 -28.24 -34.95
CA LEU A 308 5.01 -26.90 -34.72
C LEU A 308 5.27 -26.18 -36.05
N PHE A 309 4.87 -24.91 -36.11
CA PHE A 309 4.89 -24.06 -37.31
C PHE A 309 3.91 -24.45 -38.43
N ASP A 310 3.12 -25.52 -38.33
CA ASP A 310 2.05 -25.76 -39.32
C ASP A 310 1.12 -24.53 -39.37
N THR A 311 0.75 -24.10 -40.59
CA THR A 311 -0.26 -23.05 -40.75
C THR A 311 -1.59 -23.67 -41.11
N PHE A 312 -2.67 -23.08 -40.60
CA PHE A 312 -4.03 -23.48 -40.90
C PHE A 312 -4.94 -22.26 -40.90
N THR A 313 -6.15 -22.40 -41.44
CA THR A 313 -7.10 -21.29 -41.55
C THR A 313 -8.17 -21.41 -40.48
N VAL A 314 -8.53 -20.30 -39.84
CA VAL A 314 -9.70 -20.18 -38.98
C VAL A 314 -10.73 -19.36 -39.72
N TYR A 315 -11.87 -19.98 -40.03
CA TYR A 315 -12.96 -19.29 -40.71
C TYR A 315 -13.86 -18.59 -39.69
N HIS A 316 -14.00 -17.27 -39.81
CA HIS A 316 -14.86 -16.47 -38.95
C HIS A 316 -16.24 -16.25 -39.61
N LYS A 317 -17.23 -17.05 -39.20
CA LYS A 317 -18.56 -17.10 -39.83
C LYS A 317 -19.28 -15.75 -39.93
N LEU A 318 -19.25 -14.91 -38.88
CA LEU A 318 -20.02 -13.65 -38.85
C LEU A 318 -19.54 -12.63 -39.90
N TYR A 319 -18.23 -12.50 -40.06
CA TYR A 319 -17.61 -11.53 -40.97
C TYR A 319 -17.21 -12.15 -42.30
N ASP A 320 -17.38 -13.47 -42.46
CA ASP A 320 -17.05 -14.20 -43.68
C ASP A 320 -15.61 -13.93 -44.13
N ILE A 321 -14.67 -14.10 -43.19
CA ILE A 321 -13.23 -13.92 -43.39
C ILE A 321 -12.45 -15.17 -42.98
N ASP A 322 -11.41 -15.46 -43.76
CA ASP A 322 -10.43 -16.50 -43.48
C ASP A 322 -9.19 -15.90 -42.82
N ILE A 323 -8.88 -16.37 -41.61
CA ILE A 323 -7.74 -15.90 -40.82
C ILE A 323 -6.69 -17.00 -40.78
N GLN A 324 -5.56 -16.78 -41.43
CA GLN A 324 -4.44 -17.72 -41.38
C GLN A 324 -3.78 -17.63 -40.01
N THR A 325 -3.55 -18.77 -39.37
CA THR A 325 -2.89 -18.89 -38.08
C THR A 325 -1.79 -19.94 -38.16
N LYS A 326 -0.88 -19.93 -37.18
CA LYS A 326 0.28 -20.82 -37.12
C LYS A 326 0.35 -21.50 -35.76
N VAL A 327 0.68 -22.79 -35.73
CA VAL A 327 0.97 -23.51 -34.48
C VAL A 327 2.26 -22.95 -33.87
N THR A 328 2.13 -22.44 -32.65
CA THR A 328 3.22 -21.79 -31.90
C THR A 328 3.69 -22.62 -30.72
N GLY A 329 2.94 -23.64 -30.30
CA GLY A 329 3.37 -24.52 -29.21
C GLY A 329 2.62 -25.85 -29.20
N ILE A 330 3.32 -26.89 -28.73
CA ILE A 330 2.82 -28.25 -28.61
C ILE A 330 3.24 -28.81 -27.26
N VAL A 331 2.32 -29.49 -26.57
CA VAL A 331 2.63 -30.39 -25.45
C VAL A 331 2.28 -31.81 -25.86
N TYR A 332 3.28 -32.69 -25.80
CA TYR A 332 3.21 -34.07 -26.22
C TYR A 332 3.45 -35.01 -25.04
N ASP A 333 2.56 -35.97 -24.83
CA ASP A 333 2.74 -37.04 -23.86
C ASP A 333 3.58 -38.16 -24.50
N ALA A 334 4.82 -38.32 -24.03
CA ALA A 334 5.77 -39.30 -24.55
C ALA A 334 5.45 -40.74 -24.13
N LEU A 335 4.70 -40.93 -23.04
CA LEU A 335 4.27 -42.25 -22.56
C LEU A 335 3.09 -42.75 -23.38
N ALA A 336 2.07 -41.90 -23.58
CA ALA A 336 0.89 -42.21 -24.38
C ALA A 336 1.10 -42.02 -25.89
N GLU A 337 2.24 -41.46 -26.29
CA GLU A 337 2.58 -41.10 -27.67
C GLU A 337 1.49 -40.28 -28.37
N LYS A 338 1.19 -39.12 -27.78
CA LYS A 338 0.13 -38.27 -28.30
C LYS A 338 0.29 -36.80 -27.96
N THR A 339 -0.05 -35.94 -28.92
CA THR A 339 -0.28 -34.52 -28.62
C THR A 339 -1.48 -34.37 -27.69
N ILE A 340 -1.28 -33.67 -26.57
CA ILE A 340 -2.33 -33.39 -25.57
C ILE A 340 -2.75 -31.93 -25.56
N LYS A 341 -1.86 -31.01 -25.97
CA LYS A 341 -2.16 -29.57 -26.07
C LYS A 341 -1.52 -28.93 -27.29
N ILE A 342 -2.25 -28.03 -27.94
CA ILE A 342 -1.77 -27.19 -29.05
C ILE A 342 -2.09 -25.74 -28.76
N THR A 343 -1.10 -24.87 -28.97
CA THR A 343 -1.30 -23.42 -29.00
C THR A 343 -0.98 -22.90 -30.40
N ALA A 344 -1.84 -22.02 -30.91
CA ALA A 344 -1.69 -21.43 -32.23
C ALA A 344 -2.16 -19.97 -32.22
N GLY A 345 -1.59 -19.14 -33.09
CA GLY A 345 -1.99 -17.75 -33.18
C GLY A 345 -0.90 -16.82 -33.68
N ASP A 346 -1.22 -15.52 -33.63
CA ASP A 346 -0.25 -14.47 -33.93
C ASP A 346 0.79 -14.39 -32.81
N ILE A 347 2.07 -14.52 -33.20
CA ILE A 347 3.22 -14.52 -32.29
C ILE A 347 3.24 -13.27 -31.41
N GLN A 348 2.67 -12.13 -31.83
CA GLN A 348 2.57 -10.94 -30.98
C GLN A 348 1.64 -11.08 -29.77
N VAL A 349 0.55 -11.85 -29.86
CA VAL A 349 -0.34 -12.10 -28.69
C VAL A 349 0.30 -13.11 -27.73
N ALA A 350 1.06 -14.07 -28.29
CA ALA A 350 1.94 -14.94 -27.51
C ALA A 350 3.07 -14.13 -26.85
N PHE A 351 3.68 -13.18 -27.56
CA PHE A 351 4.77 -12.34 -27.07
C PHE A 351 4.34 -11.33 -26.01
N TYR A 352 3.10 -10.81 -25.96
CA TYR A 352 2.70 -9.95 -24.84
C TYR A 352 2.33 -10.73 -23.57
N LYS A 353 1.83 -11.96 -23.70
CA LYS A 353 1.65 -12.88 -22.56
C LYS A 353 2.98 -13.45 -22.08
N GLN A 354 3.85 -13.84 -23.01
CA GLN A 354 5.21 -14.28 -22.76
C GLN A 354 6.02 -13.10 -22.21
N GLN A 355 6.01 -11.90 -22.78
CA GLN A 355 6.68 -10.72 -22.22
C GLN A 355 6.13 -10.33 -20.85
N SER A 356 4.86 -10.55 -20.50
CA SER A 356 4.38 -10.33 -19.13
C SER A 356 4.88 -11.41 -18.16
N GLN A 357 4.98 -12.67 -18.61
CA GLN A 357 5.56 -13.79 -17.85
C GLN A 357 7.09 -13.72 -17.79
N ASP A 358 7.78 -13.49 -18.90
CA ASP A 358 9.18 -13.14 -19.08
C ASP A 358 9.53 -11.81 -18.44
N PHE A 359 8.62 -10.85 -18.19
CA PHE A 359 8.93 -9.66 -17.38
C PHE A 359 8.93 -10.02 -15.89
N GLN A 360 8.06 -10.93 -15.47
CA GLN A 360 8.11 -11.56 -14.14
C GLN A 360 9.35 -12.48 -14.00
N GLU A 361 9.78 -13.14 -15.07
CA GLU A 361 10.98 -13.97 -15.15
C GLU A 361 12.27 -13.16 -15.39
N ALA A 362 12.20 -12.03 -16.07
CA ALA A 362 13.29 -11.09 -16.27
C ALA A 362 13.52 -10.27 -15.00
N ILE A 363 12.50 -9.97 -14.19
CA ILE A 363 12.72 -9.49 -12.81
C ILE A 363 13.48 -10.53 -11.97
N LYS A 364 13.24 -11.83 -12.21
CA LYS A 364 14.06 -12.93 -11.65
C LYS A 364 15.46 -13.02 -12.26
N THR A 365 15.67 -12.64 -13.53
CA THR A 365 16.93 -12.83 -14.27
C THR A 365 17.84 -11.57 -14.30
N LEU A 366 17.27 -10.37 -14.16
CA LEU A 366 17.94 -9.07 -14.00
C LEU A 366 18.73 -8.98 -12.68
N THR A 367 18.52 -9.92 -11.77
CA THR A 367 19.44 -10.14 -10.65
C THR A 367 20.78 -10.76 -11.09
N LYS A 368 20.99 -11.11 -12.38
CA LYS A 368 22.19 -11.86 -12.83
C LYS A 368 23.09 -11.32 -13.96
N LYS A 369 22.70 -10.63 -15.05
CA LYS A 369 23.70 -10.19 -16.08
C LYS A 369 23.21 -9.02 -16.96
N GLU A 370 24.05 -7.99 -17.18
CA GLU A 370 24.36 -7.38 -18.51
C GLU A 370 25.21 -6.09 -18.53
N TYR A 371 25.56 -5.45 -17.40
CA TYR A 371 26.38 -4.21 -17.43
C TYR A 371 27.86 -4.38 -17.88
N MET A 372 28.27 -5.53 -18.41
CA MET A 372 29.68 -5.93 -18.51
C MET A 372 30.17 -6.29 -19.91
N SER A 373 29.25 -6.52 -20.86
CA SER A 373 29.56 -6.98 -22.22
C SER A 373 30.01 -5.81 -23.11
N ASP A 374 29.15 -4.80 -23.28
CA ASP A 374 29.38 -3.64 -24.15
C ASP A 374 30.62 -2.82 -23.77
N PHE A 375 30.98 -2.83 -22.49
CA PHE A 375 32.19 -2.16 -22.00
C PHE A 375 33.47 -2.89 -22.45
N VAL A 376 33.43 -4.22 -22.58
CA VAL A 376 34.59 -5.02 -23.03
C VAL A 376 34.82 -4.81 -24.53
N ASP A 377 33.75 -4.73 -25.31
CA ASP A 377 33.84 -4.51 -26.77
C ASP A 377 34.35 -3.09 -27.07
N TYR A 378 33.84 -2.06 -26.37
CA TYR A 378 34.34 -0.68 -26.48
C TYR A 378 35.85 -0.53 -26.19
N ILE A 379 36.34 -1.19 -25.12
CA ILE A 379 37.77 -1.17 -24.77
C ILE A 379 38.61 -1.93 -25.81
N THR A 380 38.05 -3.00 -26.37
CA THR A 380 38.72 -3.84 -27.38
C THR A 380 38.91 -3.07 -28.68
N ASP A 381 37.91 -2.32 -29.14
CA ASP A 381 38.00 -1.45 -30.31
C ASP A 381 38.96 -0.28 -30.12
N LEU A 382 38.94 0.35 -28.93
CA LEU A 382 39.85 1.46 -28.61
C LEU A 382 41.33 1.03 -28.63
N ILE A 383 41.64 -0.20 -28.21
CA ILE A 383 43.00 -0.75 -28.19
C ILE A 383 43.45 -1.23 -29.58
N ASN A 384 42.53 -1.80 -30.37
CA ASN A 384 42.87 -2.42 -31.65
C ASN A 384 42.73 -1.48 -32.87
N GLY A 385 42.06 -0.32 -32.72
CA GLY A 385 41.78 0.63 -33.81
C GLY A 385 42.78 1.79 -33.97
N VAL A 386 43.97 1.73 -33.35
CA VAL A 386 44.96 2.81 -33.41
C VAL A 386 45.92 2.65 -34.60
N GLU A 387 45.98 3.65 -35.48
CA GLU A 387 46.98 3.74 -36.57
C GLU A 387 48.15 4.66 -36.15
N GLY A 388 49.36 4.09 -36.11
CA GLY A 388 50.60 4.82 -35.77
C GLY A 388 51.02 4.69 -34.30
N GLY A 389 52.29 5.04 -34.03
CA GLY A 389 52.90 5.02 -32.68
C GLY A 389 54.34 4.52 -32.67
N SER A 390 55.00 4.57 -31.51
CA SER A 390 56.34 4.01 -31.32
C SER A 390 56.58 3.45 -29.91
N ILE A 391 57.47 2.45 -29.84
CA ILE A 391 57.98 1.91 -28.56
C ILE A 391 59.39 2.43 -28.35
N ARG A 392 59.61 3.13 -27.23
CA ARG A 392 60.93 3.66 -26.86
C ARG A 392 61.43 3.06 -25.56
N GLN A 393 62.60 2.44 -25.65
CA GLN A 393 63.39 2.08 -24.48
C GLN A 393 64.22 3.30 -24.04
N TYR A 394 64.03 3.74 -22.79
CA TYR A 394 64.71 4.92 -22.27
C TYR A 394 65.39 4.62 -20.93
N PRO A 395 66.64 5.10 -20.74
CA PRO A 395 67.58 5.60 -21.76
C PRO A 395 68.09 4.49 -22.69
N LYS A 396 68.39 4.81 -23.97
CA LYS A 396 68.73 3.85 -25.04
C LYS A 396 69.79 2.80 -24.67
N ASN A 397 70.80 3.18 -23.89
CA ASN A 397 71.95 2.30 -23.60
C ASN A 397 71.82 1.53 -22.28
N ARG A 398 70.87 1.91 -21.41
CA ARG A 398 70.58 1.26 -20.12
C ARG A 398 69.11 1.45 -19.77
N PRO A 399 68.19 0.84 -20.54
CA PRO A 399 66.79 1.16 -20.44
C PRO A 399 66.22 0.71 -19.09
N ASN A 400 65.54 1.62 -18.41
CA ASN A 400 64.84 1.34 -17.15
C ASN A 400 63.32 1.52 -17.27
N THR A 401 62.87 2.15 -18.36
CA THR A 401 61.47 2.47 -18.63
C THR A 401 61.18 2.23 -20.11
N HIS A 402 60.08 1.54 -20.36
CA HIS A 402 59.50 1.43 -21.70
C HIS A 402 58.39 2.45 -21.83
N TYR A 403 58.45 3.23 -22.91
CA TYR A 403 57.41 4.18 -23.29
C TYR A 403 56.71 3.68 -24.55
N TYR A 404 55.38 3.64 -24.50
CA TYR A 404 54.52 3.42 -25.67
C TYR A 404 53.87 4.77 -25.99
N LEU A 405 54.11 5.25 -27.20
CA LEU A 405 53.78 6.60 -27.65
C LEU A 405 52.81 6.53 -28.83
N ASP A 406 51.86 7.45 -28.88
CA ASP A 406 50.93 7.65 -30.01
C ASP A 406 51.58 8.18 -31.29
N THR A 407 52.81 8.72 -31.21
CA THR A 407 53.58 9.19 -32.39
C THR A 407 55.02 8.66 -32.38
N GLU A 408 55.74 8.82 -33.50
CA GLU A 408 57.13 8.35 -33.63
C GLU A 408 58.15 9.15 -32.80
N SER A 409 57.81 10.38 -32.39
CA SER A 409 58.69 11.26 -31.61
C SER A 409 58.15 11.52 -30.21
N THR A 410 59.03 11.49 -29.21
CA THR A 410 58.69 11.90 -27.84
C THR A 410 58.28 13.35 -27.73
N ASP A 411 58.69 14.19 -28.67
CA ASP A 411 58.41 15.63 -28.63
C ASP A 411 56.99 15.95 -29.12
N THR A 412 56.41 15.07 -29.95
CA THR A 412 55.05 15.21 -30.48
C THR A 412 54.03 14.32 -29.76
N ALA A 413 54.50 13.31 -29.02
CA ALA A 413 53.64 12.36 -28.34
C ALA A 413 52.85 13.00 -27.19
N LYS A 414 51.54 12.74 -27.14
CA LYS A 414 50.65 13.22 -26.06
C LYS A 414 50.15 12.06 -25.22
N ASP A 415 49.73 10.99 -25.88
CA ASP A 415 49.25 9.78 -25.22
C ASP A 415 50.41 8.82 -24.99
N VAL A 416 50.77 8.64 -23.72
CA VAL A 416 51.96 7.89 -23.32
C VAL A 416 51.66 6.90 -22.21
N ILE A 417 52.06 5.65 -22.44
CA ILE A 417 52.12 4.61 -21.41
C ILE A 417 53.58 4.44 -20.99
N ALA A 418 53.89 4.66 -19.73
CA ALA A 418 55.20 4.43 -19.14
C ALA A 418 55.18 3.19 -18.25
N ILE A 419 56.09 2.25 -18.49
CA ILE A 419 56.20 1.00 -17.71
C ILE A 419 57.63 0.88 -17.18
N ASN A 420 57.77 0.76 -15.85
CA ASN A 420 59.05 0.50 -15.19
C ASN A 420 58.88 -0.26 -13.86
N HIS A 421 59.98 -0.47 -13.13
CA HIS A 421 60.00 -1.21 -11.86
C HIS A 421 59.16 -0.58 -10.71
N LYS A 422 58.54 0.59 -10.92
CA LYS A 422 57.61 1.23 -9.96
C LYS A 422 56.13 1.04 -10.32
N GLY A 423 55.82 0.65 -11.55
CA GLY A 423 54.45 0.39 -12.01
C GLY A 423 54.21 0.80 -13.47
N ILE A 424 52.94 0.99 -13.80
CA ILE A 424 52.47 1.47 -15.09
C ILE A 424 51.71 2.80 -14.91
N GLY A 425 52.05 3.80 -15.72
CA GLY A 425 51.43 5.12 -15.69
C GLY A 425 50.95 5.56 -17.07
N PHE A 426 49.82 6.27 -17.10
CA PHE A 426 49.18 6.76 -18.33
C PHE A 426 49.16 8.30 -18.32
N SER A 427 49.69 8.92 -19.37
CA SER A 427 49.67 10.37 -19.56
C SER A 427 48.98 10.74 -20.87
N ARG A 428 48.24 11.86 -20.85
CA ARG A 428 47.64 12.51 -22.03
C ARG A 428 48.36 13.83 -22.37
N THR A 429 49.44 14.14 -21.65
CA THR A 429 50.18 15.41 -21.76
C THR A 429 51.63 15.20 -22.22
N GLY A 430 51.97 14.00 -22.66
CA GLY A 430 53.27 13.62 -23.19
C GLY A 430 54.16 12.84 -22.23
N TRP A 431 55.34 12.44 -22.71
CA TRP A 431 56.15 11.38 -22.12
C TRP A 431 56.79 11.70 -20.76
N LYS A 432 56.80 12.98 -20.36
CA LYS A 432 57.27 13.41 -19.03
C LYS A 432 56.16 13.43 -17.97
N GLY A 433 54.92 13.10 -18.35
CA GLY A 433 53.77 13.14 -17.46
C GLY A 433 53.13 14.54 -17.36
N PRO A 434 52.28 14.79 -16.35
CA PRO A 434 51.96 13.89 -15.23
C PRO A 434 51.21 12.62 -15.65
N PHE A 435 51.41 11.54 -14.87
CA PHE A 435 50.73 10.25 -15.02
C PHE A 435 49.61 10.12 -13.99
N LYS A 436 48.45 10.73 -14.28
CA LYS A 436 47.32 10.82 -13.32
C LYS A 436 46.70 9.45 -13.03
N ASN A 437 46.46 8.67 -14.08
CA ASN A 437 46.03 7.29 -13.95
C ASN A 437 47.27 6.40 -13.86
N ALA A 438 47.39 5.61 -12.81
CA ALA A 438 48.55 4.75 -12.60
C ALA A 438 48.20 3.53 -11.76
N TRP A 439 48.86 2.42 -12.06
CA TRP A 439 48.87 1.25 -11.19
C TRP A 439 50.27 1.05 -10.64
N GLY A 440 50.42 1.34 -9.35
CA GLY A 440 51.67 1.19 -8.62
C GLY A 440 51.91 -0.24 -8.17
N ILE A 441 53.18 -0.64 -8.07
CA ILE A 441 53.56 -1.97 -7.58
C ILE A 441 53.16 -2.22 -6.11
N ASN A 442 52.83 -1.15 -5.38
CA ASN A 442 52.25 -1.22 -4.03
C ASN A 442 50.77 -1.66 -4.02
N GLY A 443 50.20 -2.02 -5.17
CA GLY A 443 48.81 -2.49 -5.31
C GLY A 443 47.77 -1.36 -5.38
N VAL A 444 48.21 -0.09 -5.38
CA VAL A 444 47.31 1.07 -5.47
C VAL A 444 47.03 1.38 -6.93
N LEU A 445 45.75 1.34 -7.30
CA LEU A 445 45.25 1.85 -8.57
C LEU A 445 44.72 3.27 -8.35
N ASN A 446 45.40 4.27 -8.91
CA ASN A 446 44.92 5.64 -8.94
C ASN A 446 44.16 5.87 -10.24
N ALA A 447 42.86 6.14 -10.17
CA ALA A 447 41.99 6.32 -11.34
C ALA A 447 40.89 7.34 -11.04
N ASP A 448 40.62 8.24 -11.99
CA ASP A 448 39.52 9.21 -11.90
C ASP A 448 38.15 8.55 -12.19
N PHE A 449 38.12 7.46 -12.98
CA PHE A 449 36.93 6.66 -13.29
C PHE A 449 37.29 5.18 -13.52
N ILE A 450 36.42 4.25 -13.10
CA ILE A 450 36.57 2.80 -13.34
C ILE A 450 35.30 2.26 -14.00
N GLY A 451 35.37 1.95 -15.29
CA GLY A 451 34.33 1.17 -15.97
C GLY A 451 34.50 -0.31 -15.63
N ALA A 452 33.49 -0.92 -15.02
CA ALA A 452 33.52 -2.33 -14.65
C ALA A 452 32.09 -2.86 -14.58
N GLY A 453 31.81 -4.00 -15.23
CA GLY A 453 30.44 -4.53 -15.17
C GLY A 453 30.13 -5.36 -13.92
N LYS A 454 31.12 -5.96 -13.25
CA LYS A 454 31.02 -6.54 -11.90
C LYS A 454 32.35 -6.37 -11.16
N ILE A 455 32.33 -5.64 -10.05
CA ILE A 455 33.45 -5.59 -9.11
C ILE A 455 33.14 -6.56 -7.98
N LYS A 456 33.85 -7.70 -7.95
CA LYS A 456 33.80 -8.62 -6.81
C LYS A 456 34.89 -8.22 -5.82
N SER A 457 34.50 -7.50 -4.78
CA SER A 457 35.36 -7.17 -3.66
C SER A 457 34.78 -7.74 -2.38
N ASN A 458 35.65 -7.98 -1.38
CA ASN A 458 35.18 -8.34 -0.04
C ASN A 458 34.43 -7.16 0.61
N ILE A 459 34.86 -5.94 0.28
CA ILE A 459 34.24 -4.68 0.66
C ILE A 459 34.24 -3.79 -0.59
N PHE A 460 33.07 -3.34 -1.05
CA PHE A 460 32.95 -2.25 -2.02
C PHE A 460 32.46 -1.02 -1.27
N GLU A 461 33.29 0.02 -1.19
CA GLU A 461 33.02 1.24 -0.44
C GLU A 461 33.06 2.44 -1.39
N THR A 462 31.93 3.14 -1.51
CA THR A 462 31.83 4.39 -2.27
C THR A 462 31.29 5.50 -1.35
N SER A 463 31.94 6.67 -1.40
CA SER A 463 31.49 7.88 -0.71
C SER A 463 30.77 8.74 -1.73
N PHE A 464 29.47 8.99 -1.52
CA PHE A 464 28.65 9.71 -2.50
C PHE A 464 28.81 11.24 -2.44
N ASN A 465 29.52 11.77 -1.44
CA ASN A 465 29.77 13.21 -1.30
C ASN A 465 30.86 13.50 -0.23
N SER A 466 31.13 14.80 -0.05
CA SER A 466 32.00 15.39 0.98
C SER A 466 31.48 15.25 2.41
N CYS A 467 30.32 14.62 2.64
CA CYS A 467 29.60 14.58 3.92
C CYS A 467 29.84 13.29 4.72
N GLY A 468 30.56 12.30 4.17
CA GLY A 468 31.00 11.10 4.91
C GLY A 468 29.98 9.95 4.98
N ASP A 469 28.94 9.98 4.15
CA ASP A 469 27.99 8.88 4.01
C ASP A 469 28.52 7.80 3.06
N ILE A 470 28.41 6.54 3.47
CA ILE A 470 29.01 5.40 2.77
C ILE A 470 27.92 4.37 2.43
N LEU A 471 27.90 3.95 1.17
CA LEU A 471 27.19 2.74 0.76
C LEU A 471 28.20 1.61 0.63
N ARG A 472 27.97 0.53 1.38
CA ARG A 472 28.85 -0.63 1.43
C ARG A 472 28.12 -1.85 0.90
N MET A 473 28.78 -2.61 0.04
CA MET A 473 28.43 -4.00 -0.16
C MET A 473 29.41 -4.87 0.62
N VAL A 474 28.90 -5.62 1.60
CA VAL A 474 29.67 -6.52 2.47
C VAL A 474 29.02 -7.89 2.43
N ASN A 475 29.76 -8.92 2.01
CA ASN A 475 29.27 -10.31 1.99
C ASN A 475 27.90 -10.52 1.28
N GLY A 476 27.62 -9.75 0.22
CA GLY A 476 26.37 -9.84 -0.55
C GLY A 476 25.18 -9.09 0.05
N ILE A 477 25.43 -8.28 1.08
CA ILE A 477 24.44 -7.44 1.76
C ILE A 477 24.69 -5.98 1.40
N LEU A 478 23.64 -5.25 1.05
CA LEU A 478 23.70 -3.81 0.81
C LEU A 478 23.50 -3.06 2.14
N GLN A 479 24.46 -2.21 2.51
CA GLN A 479 24.44 -1.43 3.74
C GLN A 479 24.55 0.07 3.45
N ALA A 480 23.79 0.87 4.19
CA ALA A 480 24.00 2.32 4.26
C ALA A 480 24.58 2.68 5.64
N TRP A 481 25.63 3.49 5.62
CA TRP A 481 26.31 3.99 6.81
C TRP A 481 26.32 5.52 6.79
N ASN A 482 25.93 6.11 7.91
CA ASN A 482 26.18 7.52 8.18
C ASN A 482 27.43 7.62 9.07
N ASN A 483 28.53 8.13 8.54
CA ASN A 483 29.83 8.13 9.18
C ASN A 483 30.26 6.72 9.66
N LYS A 484 30.24 6.48 10.97
CA LYS A 484 30.60 5.20 11.61
C LYS A 484 29.39 4.37 12.06
N LYS A 485 28.16 4.77 11.74
CA LYS A 485 26.93 4.10 12.18
C LYS A 485 26.22 3.45 11.00
N LYS A 486 25.98 2.14 11.08
CA LYS A 486 25.08 1.41 10.17
C LYS A 486 23.65 1.89 10.43
N ILE A 487 22.95 2.29 9.37
CA ILE A 487 21.57 2.80 9.44
C ILE A 487 20.56 1.95 8.66
N MET A 488 21.02 1.21 7.64
CA MET A 488 20.17 0.31 6.86
C MET A 488 20.96 -0.89 6.34
N GLU A 489 20.29 -2.03 6.24
CA GLU A 489 20.80 -3.26 5.68
C GLU A 489 19.72 -4.00 4.88
N LEU A 490 19.98 -4.36 3.62
CA LEU A 490 19.05 -5.17 2.81
C LEU A 490 19.46 -6.64 2.86
N THR A 491 18.65 -7.48 3.49
CA THR A 491 18.89 -8.92 3.65
C THR A 491 17.79 -9.74 2.99
N LYS A 492 17.92 -11.08 3.03
CA LYS A 492 16.84 -12.01 2.62
C LYS A 492 15.55 -11.87 3.44
N LYS A 493 15.57 -11.14 4.56
CA LYS A 493 14.40 -10.86 5.42
C LYS A 493 13.65 -9.59 5.00
N GLY A 494 14.19 -8.82 4.04
CA GLY A 494 13.69 -7.51 3.63
C GLY A 494 14.68 -6.39 3.96
N MET A 495 14.17 -5.17 4.05
CA MET A 495 14.97 -3.99 4.41
C MET A 495 14.99 -3.81 5.93
N GLU A 496 16.16 -3.89 6.55
CA GLU A 496 16.39 -3.76 7.99
C GLU A 496 16.94 -2.36 8.32
N PHE A 497 16.46 -1.79 9.42
CA PHE A 497 16.89 -0.49 9.93
C PHE A 497 17.71 -0.67 11.20
N TRP A 498 18.77 0.13 11.33
CA TRP A 498 19.76 0.00 12.40
C TRP A 498 20.09 1.36 13.04
N ASN A 499 20.52 1.35 14.30
CA ASN A 499 21.16 2.49 14.95
C ASN A 499 22.50 2.01 15.53
N GLY A 500 23.54 2.06 14.69
CA GLY A 500 24.84 1.48 15.03
C GLY A 500 24.75 -0.05 15.10
N ASN A 501 25.00 -0.61 16.28
CA ASN A 501 24.94 -2.06 16.51
C ASN A 501 23.55 -2.56 16.95
N SER A 502 22.59 -1.65 17.15
CA SER A 502 21.23 -2.01 17.56
C SER A 502 20.33 -2.14 16.34
N HIS A 503 19.68 -3.30 16.17
CA HIS A 503 18.62 -3.46 15.17
C HIS A 503 17.38 -2.69 15.65
N VAL A 504 16.65 -2.11 14.70
CA VAL A 504 15.49 -1.24 14.98
C VAL A 504 14.21 -1.88 14.45
N GLY A 505 14.25 -2.49 13.26
CA GLY A 505 13.07 -3.10 12.63
C GLY A 505 13.27 -3.46 11.15
N THR A 506 12.25 -4.02 10.51
CA THR A 506 12.29 -4.56 9.15
C THR A 506 11.06 -4.16 8.32
N MET A 507 11.20 -4.04 6.99
CA MET A 507 10.13 -3.86 6.01
C MET A 507 10.17 -4.95 4.93
N GLY A 508 9.04 -5.64 4.63
CA GLY A 508 8.99 -6.69 3.58
C GLY A 508 7.64 -7.44 3.40
N THR A 509 7.59 -8.37 2.45
CA THR A 509 6.46 -9.28 2.15
C THR A 509 6.86 -10.77 2.29
N LYS A 510 5.87 -11.68 2.38
CA LYS A 510 5.95 -13.08 2.86
C LYS A 510 6.94 -14.01 2.10
N GLY A 511 8.23 -13.87 2.37
CA GLY A 511 9.24 -14.89 2.09
C GLY A 511 9.55 -15.81 3.29
N ASN A 512 9.11 -15.46 4.50
CA ASN A 512 9.13 -16.34 5.67
C ASN A 512 8.25 -15.73 6.79
N PRO A 513 7.34 -16.49 7.42
CA PRO A 513 6.38 -15.97 8.37
C PRO A 513 7.12 -15.50 9.62
N PHE A 514 6.80 -14.33 10.14
CA PHE A 514 7.30 -13.88 11.44
C PHE A 514 6.89 -14.93 12.50
N PRO A 515 7.83 -15.75 13.02
CA PRO A 515 7.48 -16.76 14.00
C PRO A 515 7.11 -16.03 15.29
N GLY A 516 5.84 -16.07 15.68
CA GLY A 516 5.35 -15.42 16.89
C GLY A 516 4.48 -14.17 16.69
N LEU A 517 4.10 -13.82 15.45
CA LEU A 517 3.13 -12.76 15.19
C LEU A 517 1.70 -13.27 15.43
N ALA A 518 1.43 -13.48 16.71
CA ALA A 518 0.20 -14.01 17.23
C ALA A 518 -0.54 -12.93 18.01
N ASP A 519 -1.87 -12.98 17.99
CA ASP A 519 -2.67 -12.33 19.02
C ASP A 519 -2.28 -12.89 20.41
N LYS A 520 -2.82 -12.30 21.48
CA LYS A 520 -2.59 -12.75 22.86
C LYS A 520 -2.90 -14.24 23.11
N ASN A 521 -3.58 -14.92 22.17
CA ASN A 521 -3.98 -16.32 22.24
C ASN A 521 -3.17 -17.24 21.31
N GLY A 522 -2.20 -16.74 20.55
CA GLY A 522 -1.41 -17.56 19.63
C GLY A 522 -1.88 -17.53 18.16
N ASN A 523 -2.94 -16.79 17.82
CA ASN A 523 -3.50 -16.81 16.46
C ASN A 523 -2.82 -15.80 15.51
N PRO A 524 -2.53 -16.14 14.25
CA PRO A 524 -1.93 -15.22 13.29
C PRO A 524 -2.78 -13.95 13.08
N ILE A 525 -2.19 -12.76 13.30
CA ILE A 525 -2.91 -11.47 13.16
C ILE A 525 -3.21 -11.10 11.69
N VAL A 526 -2.37 -11.55 10.75
CA VAL A 526 -2.57 -11.36 9.30
C VAL A 526 -2.44 -12.71 8.60
N SER A 527 -3.51 -13.17 7.96
CA SER A 527 -3.61 -14.51 7.38
C SER A 527 -3.51 -14.54 5.84
N ASP A 528 -3.70 -13.39 5.16
CA ASP A 528 -3.74 -13.31 3.69
C ASP A 528 -2.38 -13.55 3.01
N GLY A 529 -1.28 -13.30 3.74
CA GLY A 529 0.08 -13.50 3.27
C GLY A 529 0.57 -12.51 2.19
N ASN A 530 -0.19 -11.47 1.88
CA ASN A 530 0.09 -10.59 0.75
C ASN A 530 0.24 -9.11 1.15
N SER A 531 -0.05 -8.77 2.41
CA SER A 531 0.11 -7.42 2.96
C SER A 531 1.59 -7.02 3.16
N LEU A 532 1.92 -5.74 2.94
CA LEU A 532 3.25 -5.17 3.20
C LEU A 532 3.35 -4.75 4.67
N LEU A 533 4.40 -5.17 5.38
CA LEU A 533 4.56 -4.92 6.81
C LEU A 533 5.84 -4.12 7.13
N LEU A 534 5.72 -3.22 8.11
CA LEU A 534 6.77 -2.49 8.80
C LEU A 534 6.77 -2.95 10.26
N VAL A 535 7.80 -3.66 10.71
CA VAL A 535 7.83 -4.36 12.00
C VAL A 535 9.02 -3.88 12.82
N ALA A 536 8.81 -3.35 14.02
CA ALA A 536 9.89 -3.12 14.97
C ALA A 536 10.27 -4.43 15.68
N ASP A 537 11.41 -4.49 16.36
CA ASP A 537 11.84 -5.69 17.10
C ASP A 537 10.87 -6.17 18.18
N ASN A 538 10.00 -5.28 18.66
CA ASN A 538 8.87 -5.68 19.46
C ASN A 538 7.75 -6.20 18.53
N PRO A 539 7.37 -7.49 18.61
CA PRO A 539 6.36 -8.11 17.73
C PRO A 539 4.95 -7.53 17.90
N GLN A 540 4.74 -6.61 18.84
CA GLN A 540 3.49 -5.86 19.04
C GLN A 540 3.48 -4.49 18.34
N LYS A 541 4.59 -4.07 17.71
CA LYS A 541 4.76 -2.76 17.04
C LYS A 541 4.91 -2.93 15.53
N ILE A 542 3.78 -2.96 14.83
CA ILE A 542 3.69 -3.26 13.39
C ILE A 542 2.80 -2.23 12.69
N ILE A 543 3.17 -1.82 11.48
CA ILE A 543 2.29 -1.12 10.53
C ILE A 543 2.10 -2.04 9.33
N GLY A 544 0.85 -2.38 9.00
CA GLY A 544 0.50 -3.23 7.87
C GLY A 544 -0.32 -2.51 6.81
N LEU A 545 0.00 -2.76 5.53
CA LEU A 545 -0.69 -2.22 4.37
C LEU A 545 -1.36 -3.37 3.61
N SER A 546 -2.69 -3.32 3.53
CA SER A 546 -3.50 -4.35 2.88
C SER A 546 -3.24 -4.38 1.37
N ASN A 547 -3.36 -5.58 0.79
CA ASN A 547 -3.24 -5.82 -0.65
C ASN A 547 -4.61 -5.96 -1.37
N GLN A 548 -5.72 -5.80 -0.65
CA GLN A 548 -7.07 -5.90 -1.22
C GLN A 548 -7.52 -4.56 -1.83
N SER A 549 -8.21 -4.62 -2.97
CA SER A 549 -8.70 -3.41 -3.66
C SER A 549 -9.79 -2.71 -2.84
N GLY A 550 -9.67 -1.39 -2.67
CA GLY A 550 -10.61 -0.59 -1.86
C GLY A 550 -10.38 -0.65 -0.35
N THR A 551 -9.34 -1.35 0.12
CA THR A 551 -8.98 -1.44 1.54
C THR A 551 -7.54 -1.00 1.77
N GLY A 552 -7.31 -0.05 2.68
CA GLY A 552 -5.97 0.44 3.01
C GLY A 552 -6.02 1.57 4.03
N HIS A 553 -4.91 1.78 4.74
CA HIS A 553 -4.72 2.90 5.66
C HIS A 553 -3.92 4.01 4.94
N LEU A 554 -4.54 5.16 4.69
CA LEU A 554 -3.85 6.35 4.15
C LEU A 554 -3.50 7.30 5.31
N ILE A 555 -2.22 7.37 5.66
CA ILE A 555 -1.67 8.37 6.59
C ILE A 555 -1.04 9.47 5.74
N THR A 556 -1.67 10.63 5.70
CA THR A 556 -1.21 11.77 4.90
C THR A 556 -1.37 13.07 5.68
N GLY A 557 -0.32 13.90 5.68
CA GLY A 557 -0.25 15.15 6.43
C GLY A 557 0.95 15.23 7.38
N PRO A 558 1.44 16.44 7.71
CA PRO A 558 2.73 16.64 8.40
C PRO A 558 2.78 16.19 9.87
N THR A 559 1.67 15.77 10.49
CA THR A 559 1.56 15.65 11.97
C THR A 559 0.93 14.36 12.50
N GLN A 560 0.83 13.29 11.69
CA GLN A 560 0.20 12.03 12.11
C GLN A 560 1.26 11.01 12.58
N PHE A 561 1.23 10.61 13.86
CA PHE A 561 2.16 9.63 14.44
C PHE A 561 1.46 8.71 15.47
N PHE A 562 1.89 7.44 15.55
CA PHE A 562 1.47 6.50 16.61
C PHE A 562 2.38 6.61 17.83
N VAL A 563 1.80 6.70 19.05
CA VAL A 563 2.56 6.84 20.30
C VAL A 563 2.05 5.86 21.36
N GLY A 564 2.87 4.85 21.69
CA GLY A 564 2.61 3.91 22.80
C GLY A 564 1.58 2.80 22.48
N ASN A 565 0.85 2.35 23.50
CA ASN A 565 -0.21 1.32 23.38
C ASN A 565 -1.57 1.91 22.97
N ASN A 566 -1.61 3.19 22.60
CA ASN A 566 -2.83 3.93 22.34
C ASN A 566 -2.85 4.40 20.87
N PHE A 567 -4.01 4.31 20.24
CA PHE A 567 -4.24 4.85 18.90
C PHE A 567 -4.61 6.34 19.01
N ASN A 568 -3.59 7.21 18.98
CA ASN A 568 -3.75 8.64 19.23
C ASN A 568 -3.76 9.44 17.93
N PHE A 569 -4.67 10.42 17.80
CA PHE A 569 -4.71 11.36 16.68
C PHE A 569 -4.30 12.76 17.16
N PHE A 570 -3.27 13.33 16.54
CA PHE A 570 -2.81 14.69 16.82
C PHE A 570 -2.84 15.58 15.56
N GLY A 571 -3.22 16.84 15.74
CA GLY A 571 -3.08 17.92 14.78
C GLY A 571 -1.73 18.63 14.91
N PRO A 572 -1.50 19.72 14.15
CA PRO A 572 -0.28 20.51 14.23
C PRO A 572 0.09 20.89 15.66
N ASN A 573 1.38 20.72 16.00
CA ASN A 573 1.94 21.04 17.33
C ASN A 573 1.32 20.25 18.50
N GLY A 574 0.81 19.03 18.26
CA GLY A 574 0.24 18.19 19.32
C GLY A 574 -1.20 18.55 19.72
N SER A 575 -1.87 19.40 18.93
CA SER A 575 -3.30 19.69 19.10
C SER A 575 -4.15 18.43 18.92
N LYS A 576 -5.40 18.42 19.43
CA LYS A 576 -6.32 17.28 19.24
C LYS A 576 -6.67 17.16 17.75
N ALA A 577 -6.63 15.95 17.17
CA ALA A 577 -7.15 15.72 15.83
C ALA A 577 -8.57 15.13 15.84
N ILE A 578 -9.27 15.32 14.73
CA ILE A 578 -10.64 14.85 14.51
C ILE A 578 -10.58 13.50 13.79
N LEU A 579 -11.16 12.46 14.41
CA LEU A 579 -11.42 11.17 13.76
C LEU A 579 -12.82 11.22 13.11
N THR A 580 -12.89 11.09 11.79
CA THR A 580 -14.16 10.99 11.04
C THR A 580 -14.29 9.56 10.53
N VAL A 581 -15.35 8.85 10.95
CA VAL A 581 -15.64 7.47 10.57
C VAL A 581 -17.15 7.30 10.41
N ASP A 582 -17.59 6.49 9.45
CA ASP A 582 -19.02 6.22 9.24
C ASP A 582 -19.62 5.42 10.40
N ARG A 583 -18.88 4.44 10.94
CA ARG A 583 -19.26 3.60 12.09
C ARG A 583 -18.03 3.26 12.93
N LEU A 584 -18.14 3.35 14.25
CA LEU A 584 -17.11 2.93 15.20
C LEU A 584 -17.69 1.83 16.10
N ILE A 585 -17.00 0.70 16.30
CA ILE A 585 -17.46 -0.39 17.16
C ILE A 585 -16.41 -0.66 18.23
N VAL A 586 -16.78 -0.59 19.50
CA VAL A 586 -15.90 -0.83 20.65
C VAL A 586 -16.50 -1.92 21.53
N GLY A 587 -15.77 -3.02 21.73
CA GLY A 587 -16.25 -4.16 22.53
C GLY A 587 -17.47 -4.88 21.95
N GLY A 588 -17.64 -4.88 20.62
CA GLY A 588 -18.80 -5.49 19.94
C GLY A 588 -20.06 -4.64 19.93
N LYS A 589 -20.01 -3.40 20.44
CA LYS A 589 -21.12 -2.44 20.43
C LYS A 589 -20.75 -1.24 19.56
N GLU A 590 -21.69 -0.77 18.76
CA GLU A 590 -21.52 0.43 17.95
C GLU A 590 -21.47 1.68 18.84
N VAL A 591 -20.43 2.47 18.68
CA VAL A 591 -20.26 3.80 19.27
C VAL A 591 -21.03 4.77 18.40
N ILE A 592 -22.23 5.10 18.86
CA ILE A 592 -23.06 6.13 18.26
C ILE A 592 -22.56 7.48 18.82
N PRO A 593 -22.16 8.43 17.96
CA PRO A 593 -21.75 9.76 18.41
C PRO A 593 -22.86 10.38 19.27
N GLY A 594 -22.59 10.57 20.58
CA GLY A 594 -23.58 11.03 21.55
C GLY A 594 -23.83 10.11 22.75
N GLN A 595 -23.23 8.92 22.80
CA GLN A 595 -23.23 8.07 24.00
C GLN A 595 -21.84 7.98 24.63
N ASN A 596 -21.59 8.72 25.71
CA ASN A 596 -20.45 8.45 26.59
C ASN A 596 -20.77 7.23 27.46
N GLY A 597 -20.11 6.10 27.17
CA GLY A 597 -19.84 5.06 28.16
C GLY A 597 -18.73 5.54 29.10
N GLY A 598 -19.07 6.43 30.02
CA GLY A 598 -18.19 6.98 31.05
C GLY A 598 -18.93 8.08 31.78
N GLY A 599 -19.34 7.80 33.03
CA GLY A 599 -20.32 8.57 33.80
C GLY A 599 -20.23 10.08 33.59
N GLY A 600 -21.25 10.64 32.93
CA GLY A 600 -21.50 12.07 32.92
C GLY A 600 -21.89 12.53 34.32
N SER A 601 -20.90 12.84 35.14
CA SER A 601 -21.07 13.59 36.36
C SER A 601 -21.43 15.05 36.02
N GLY A 602 -22.68 15.42 36.29
CA GLY A 602 -23.08 16.79 36.60
C GLY A 602 -23.28 17.76 35.44
N ALA A 603 -24.34 17.57 34.64
CA ALA A 603 -25.04 18.73 34.09
C ALA A 603 -25.92 19.30 35.22
N GLY A 604 -25.35 20.21 36.03
CA GLY A 604 -26.14 21.02 36.95
C GLY A 604 -27.16 21.83 36.14
N THR A 605 -28.41 21.82 36.59
CA THR A 605 -29.52 22.48 35.92
C THR A 605 -29.24 23.97 35.94
N GLY A 606 -28.89 24.53 34.77
CA GLY A 606 -28.65 25.95 34.61
C GLY A 606 -29.82 26.68 35.28
N GLY A 607 -29.51 27.51 36.28
CA GLY A 607 -30.48 27.93 37.29
C GLY A 607 -31.84 28.35 36.73
N TYR A 608 -32.87 28.14 37.53
CA TYR A 608 -34.28 28.28 37.14
C TYR A 608 -34.57 29.61 36.41
N PRO A 609 -35.27 29.57 35.26
CA PRO A 609 -35.88 30.76 34.67
C PRO A 609 -36.74 31.49 35.71
N SER A 610 -36.91 32.80 35.57
CA SER A 610 -37.76 33.61 36.48
C SER A 610 -39.20 33.09 36.60
N GLU A 611 -39.67 32.39 35.57
CA GLU A 611 -40.99 31.79 35.43
C GLU A 611 -41.12 30.45 36.16
N VAL A 612 -39.99 29.83 36.55
CA VAL A 612 -39.93 28.58 37.32
C VAL A 612 -39.79 28.91 38.80
N THR A 613 -40.92 28.90 39.50
CA THR A 613 -41.01 29.44 40.88
C THR A 613 -41.40 28.39 41.92
N SER A 614 -42.31 27.47 41.58
CA SER A 614 -42.77 26.41 42.49
C SER A 614 -41.81 25.22 42.53
N ASP A 615 -41.83 24.43 43.61
CA ASP A 615 -40.95 23.26 43.71
C ASP A 615 -41.31 22.17 42.69
N ALA A 616 -42.59 22.02 42.35
CA ALA A 616 -43.03 21.16 41.26
C ALA A 616 -42.45 21.61 39.91
N ASP A 617 -42.41 22.92 39.65
CA ASP A 617 -41.82 23.46 38.43
C ASP A 617 -40.31 23.27 38.39
N LYS A 618 -39.64 23.36 39.54
CA LYS A 618 -38.20 23.12 39.65
C LYS A 618 -37.87 21.65 39.36
N PHE A 619 -38.60 20.71 39.95
CA PHE A 619 -38.41 19.27 39.67
C PHE A 619 -38.67 18.94 38.18
N ALA A 620 -39.74 19.50 37.61
CA ALA A 620 -40.06 19.32 36.21
C ALA A 620 -38.99 19.97 35.30
N TRP A 621 -38.49 21.15 35.67
CA TRP A 621 -37.44 21.86 34.93
C TRP A 621 -36.10 21.12 34.97
N ASP A 622 -35.77 20.49 36.10
CA ASP A 622 -34.57 19.69 36.24
C ASP A 622 -34.58 18.50 35.28
N LEU A 623 -35.70 17.77 35.22
CA LEU A 623 -35.87 16.65 34.29
C LEU A 623 -35.91 17.13 32.83
N TRP A 624 -36.66 18.20 32.53
CA TRP A 624 -36.71 18.84 31.22
C TRP A 624 -35.31 19.18 30.70
N SER A 625 -34.55 19.93 31.50
CA SER A 625 -33.23 20.43 31.13
C SER A 625 -32.24 19.29 30.96
N TYR A 626 -32.31 18.28 31.83
CA TYR A 626 -31.48 17.08 31.72
C TYR A 626 -31.77 16.32 30.42
N LEU A 627 -33.04 16.12 30.06
CA LEU A 627 -33.42 15.40 28.85
C LEU A 627 -33.01 16.16 27.58
N LEU A 628 -33.21 17.48 27.52
CA LEU A 628 -32.74 18.30 26.40
C LEU A 628 -31.21 18.22 26.23
N ALA A 629 -30.46 18.29 27.34
CA ALA A 629 -29.01 18.14 27.33
C ALA A 629 -28.55 16.75 26.84
N ASN A 630 -29.40 15.73 26.99
CA ASN A 630 -29.16 14.36 26.53
C ASN A 630 -29.78 14.08 25.14
N GLY A 631 -30.13 15.13 24.38
CA GLY A 631 -30.54 15.02 22.97
C GLY A 631 -31.98 14.60 22.76
N TYR A 632 -32.84 14.72 23.78
CA TYR A 632 -34.28 14.59 23.61
C TYR A 632 -34.84 15.89 23.02
N SER A 633 -35.79 15.78 22.11
CA SER A 633 -36.58 16.91 21.64
C SER A 633 -37.44 17.46 22.78
N LYS A 634 -37.88 18.72 22.64
CA LYS A 634 -38.82 19.35 23.57
C LYS A 634 -40.11 18.52 23.74
N ALA A 635 -40.60 17.92 22.66
CA ALA A 635 -41.79 17.08 22.70
C ALA A 635 -41.56 15.74 23.39
N ALA A 636 -40.39 15.10 23.18
CA ALA A 636 -40.02 13.89 23.91
C ALA A 636 -39.84 14.15 25.41
N ALA A 637 -39.17 15.26 25.78
CA ALA A 637 -39.00 15.66 27.17
C ALA A 637 -40.35 15.96 27.85
N ALA A 638 -41.25 16.66 27.16
CA ALA A 638 -42.62 16.89 27.63
C ALA A 638 -43.42 15.58 27.79
N GLY A 639 -43.25 14.63 26.86
CA GLY A 639 -43.90 13.33 26.92
C GLY A 639 -43.52 12.55 28.18
N ILE A 640 -42.24 12.58 28.55
CA ILE A 640 -41.77 11.97 29.81
C ILE A 640 -42.36 12.71 31.01
N LEU A 641 -42.33 14.05 31.04
CA LEU A 641 -42.92 14.83 32.13
C LEU A 641 -44.41 14.56 32.34
N GLY A 642 -45.17 14.40 31.26
CA GLY A 642 -46.60 14.06 31.34
C GLY A 642 -46.86 12.71 32.00
N ASN A 643 -45.99 11.73 31.77
CA ASN A 643 -46.08 10.42 32.42
C ASN A 643 -45.63 10.49 33.88
N VAL A 644 -44.52 11.16 34.17
CA VAL A 644 -44.06 11.40 35.56
C VAL A 644 -45.14 12.08 36.39
N GLN A 645 -45.83 13.09 35.85
CA GLN A 645 -46.96 13.72 36.54
C GLN A 645 -48.12 12.74 36.77
N GLY A 646 -48.38 11.82 35.83
CA GLY A 646 -49.40 10.79 35.99
C GLY A 646 -49.08 9.82 37.14
N GLU A 647 -47.80 9.56 37.38
CA GLU A 647 -47.32 8.64 38.39
C GLU A 647 -47.19 9.27 39.79
N VAL A 648 -46.59 10.45 39.90
CA VAL A 648 -46.29 11.10 41.21
C VAL A 648 -47.19 12.31 41.51
N GLY A 649 -48.17 12.56 40.65
CA GLY A 649 -49.11 13.66 40.76
C GLY A 649 -48.49 15.03 40.44
N PRO A 650 -49.26 16.13 40.61
CA PRO A 650 -48.85 17.48 40.25
C PRO A 650 -47.68 18.03 41.08
N SER A 651 -47.27 17.33 42.14
CA SER A 651 -46.11 17.69 42.95
C SER A 651 -44.77 17.51 42.23
N MET A 652 -44.74 16.62 41.22
CA MET A 652 -43.51 16.22 40.51
C MET A 652 -42.38 15.74 41.43
N ASN A 653 -42.69 15.32 42.66
CA ASN A 653 -41.66 15.00 43.66
C ASN A 653 -40.95 13.66 43.32
N PRO A 654 -39.61 13.67 43.13
CA PRO A 654 -38.84 12.44 42.88
C PRO A 654 -38.85 11.44 44.03
N ASP A 655 -39.06 11.89 45.27
CA ASP A 655 -39.11 11.02 46.46
C ASP A 655 -40.55 10.60 46.79
N THR A 656 -41.19 9.89 45.85
CA THR A 656 -42.59 9.46 45.98
C THR A 656 -42.70 7.94 46.04
N GLU A 657 -43.32 7.43 47.12
CA GLU A 657 -43.72 6.03 47.27
C GLU A 657 -45.10 5.78 46.68
N GLN A 658 -45.29 4.61 46.06
CA GLN A 658 -46.61 4.18 45.63
C GLN A 658 -47.52 3.96 46.84
N ILE A 659 -48.75 4.48 46.79
CA ILE A 659 -49.73 4.23 47.86
C ILE A 659 -50.18 2.77 47.81
N GLY A 660 -49.75 1.98 48.79
CA GLY A 660 -50.16 0.58 48.96
C GLY A 660 -49.56 -0.40 47.95
N GLY A 661 -48.49 -0.02 47.24
CA GLY A 661 -47.86 -0.85 46.22
C GLY A 661 -46.32 -0.87 46.30
N PRO A 662 -45.65 -1.68 45.46
CA PRO A 662 -44.21 -1.93 45.55
C PRO A 662 -43.34 -0.87 44.86
N ALA A 663 -43.92 0.11 44.19
CA ALA A 663 -43.17 1.02 43.33
C ALA A 663 -42.65 2.29 44.03
N TYR A 664 -41.62 2.91 43.44
CA TYR A 664 -41.00 4.12 43.96
C TYR A 664 -40.40 4.99 42.85
N GLY A 665 -40.40 6.32 43.02
CA GLY A 665 -39.72 7.28 42.14
C GLY A 665 -40.59 7.86 41.02
N TRP A 666 -40.00 8.68 40.15
CA TRP A 666 -40.73 9.47 39.15
C TRP A 666 -41.58 8.68 38.15
N VAL A 667 -41.15 7.47 37.78
CA VAL A 667 -41.88 6.57 36.87
C VAL A 667 -42.34 5.30 37.59
N GLN A 668 -42.38 5.35 38.93
CA GLN A 668 -42.83 4.27 39.81
C GLN A 668 -42.21 2.91 39.42
N TRP A 669 -40.88 2.80 39.53
CA TRP A 669 -40.19 1.53 39.22
C TRP A 669 -40.63 0.42 40.19
N ASP A 670 -41.20 -0.64 39.63
CA ASP A 670 -41.63 -1.84 40.34
C ASP A 670 -40.63 -2.99 40.12
N GLY A 671 -40.03 -3.47 41.21
CA GLY A 671 -39.08 -4.58 41.22
C GLY A 671 -39.70 -5.95 41.52
N SER A 672 -41.02 -6.03 41.72
CA SER A 672 -41.69 -7.22 42.25
C SER A 672 -42.03 -8.27 41.19
N ALA A 673 -42.35 -7.85 39.97
CA ALA A 673 -42.73 -8.74 38.89
C ALA A 673 -41.58 -9.01 37.90
N TYR A 674 -40.95 -7.95 37.38
CA TYR A 674 -39.95 -8.03 36.31
C TYR A 674 -38.74 -7.10 36.55
N PRO A 675 -37.89 -7.38 37.56
CA PRO A 675 -36.76 -6.51 37.85
C PRO A 675 -35.70 -6.56 36.73
N LEU A 676 -35.20 -5.40 36.31
CA LEU A 676 -34.05 -5.27 35.41
C LEU A 676 -32.74 -5.71 36.09
N VAL A 677 -32.66 -5.54 37.42
CA VAL A 677 -31.46 -5.80 38.22
C VAL A 677 -31.81 -6.49 39.54
N GLY A 678 -31.06 -7.55 39.86
CA GLY A 678 -31.23 -8.31 41.09
C GLY A 678 -32.48 -9.18 41.13
N ALA A 679 -32.68 -9.86 42.27
CA ALA A 679 -33.85 -10.70 42.50
C ALA A 679 -35.11 -9.86 42.78
N PRO A 680 -36.32 -10.36 42.46
CA PRO A 680 -37.57 -9.65 42.72
C PRO A 680 -37.71 -9.16 44.16
N THR A 681 -38.19 -7.92 44.34
CA THR A 681 -38.42 -7.31 45.66
C THR A 681 -39.71 -6.48 45.65
N TRP A 682 -40.47 -6.53 46.74
CA TRP A 682 -41.66 -5.69 46.97
C TRP A 682 -41.30 -4.29 47.53
N ASN A 683 -40.01 -4.04 47.77
CA ASN A 683 -39.53 -2.76 48.29
C ASN A 683 -38.98 -1.89 47.14
N GLY A 684 -39.79 -0.93 46.67
CA GLY A 684 -39.44 -0.04 45.56
C GLY A 684 -38.21 0.82 45.82
N ARG A 685 -37.98 1.26 47.07
CA ARG A 685 -36.76 2.02 47.42
C ARG A 685 -35.52 1.18 47.26
N GLU A 686 -35.56 -0.05 47.76
CA GLU A 686 -34.47 -1.01 47.60
C GLU A 686 -34.20 -1.27 46.12
N TYR A 687 -35.26 -1.44 45.32
CA TYR A 687 -35.12 -1.69 43.90
C TYR A 687 -34.49 -0.50 43.15
N VAL A 688 -34.96 0.72 43.39
CA VAL A 688 -34.38 1.92 42.78
C VAL A 688 -32.92 2.13 43.21
N GLN A 689 -32.57 1.84 44.47
CA GLN A 689 -31.17 1.87 44.91
C GLN A 689 -30.28 0.88 44.15
N ARG A 690 -30.79 -0.31 43.84
CA ARG A 690 -30.07 -1.30 43.01
C ARG A 690 -29.91 -0.79 41.57
N LEU A 691 -30.93 -0.15 41.00
CA LEU A 691 -30.86 0.46 39.67
C LEU A 691 -29.85 1.61 39.63
N ILE A 692 -29.85 2.50 40.64
CA ILE A 692 -28.89 3.60 40.80
C ILE A 692 -27.46 3.06 40.87
N ALA A 693 -27.24 2.00 41.65
CA ALA A 693 -25.93 1.36 41.75
C ALA A 693 -25.50 0.72 40.42
N ALA A 694 -26.41 0.03 39.73
CA ALA A 694 -26.14 -0.59 38.42
C ALA A 694 -25.87 0.46 37.32
N ALA A 695 -26.54 1.61 37.39
CA ALA A 695 -26.32 2.75 36.50
C ALA A 695 -25.05 3.56 36.85
N GLY A 696 -24.39 3.26 37.98
CA GLY A 696 -23.20 3.98 38.44
C GLY A 696 -23.46 5.40 38.93
N ILE A 697 -24.72 5.73 39.26
CA ILE A 697 -25.15 7.05 39.73
C ILE A 697 -24.70 7.24 41.18
N LYS A 698 -24.08 8.38 41.49
CA LYS A 698 -23.45 8.65 42.80
C LYS A 698 -24.28 9.60 43.68
N GLN A 699 -25.24 10.29 43.08
CA GLN A 699 -26.17 11.20 43.72
C GLN A 699 -27.16 10.43 44.60
N ASP A 700 -27.73 11.08 45.63
CA ASP A 700 -28.81 10.48 46.42
C ASP A 700 -29.99 10.16 45.50
N TYR A 701 -30.45 8.91 45.54
CA TYR A 701 -31.52 8.37 44.72
C TYR A 701 -32.84 9.15 44.83
N ARG A 702 -33.03 9.94 45.89
CA ARG A 702 -34.20 10.82 46.10
C ARG A 702 -34.17 12.12 45.29
N THR A 703 -33.03 12.47 44.70
CA THR A 703 -32.85 13.76 44.01
C THR A 703 -33.37 13.73 42.58
N SER A 704 -33.80 14.90 42.08
CA SER A 704 -34.25 15.08 40.69
C SER A 704 -33.19 14.64 39.67
N LEU A 705 -31.92 15.00 39.89
CA LEU A 705 -30.82 14.62 39.01
C LEU A 705 -30.60 13.11 38.96
N ALA A 706 -30.61 12.43 40.12
CA ALA A 706 -30.42 10.97 40.17
C ALA A 706 -31.55 10.23 39.44
N GLN A 707 -32.79 10.67 39.64
CA GLN A 707 -33.96 10.10 38.99
C GLN A 707 -33.97 10.38 37.48
N ALA A 708 -33.54 11.56 37.03
CA ALA A 708 -33.43 11.91 35.61
C ALA A 708 -32.38 11.04 34.89
N GLN A 709 -31.22 10.87 35.52
CA GLN A 709 -30.16 9.98 35.05
C GLN A 709 -30.66 8.53 34.98
N LEU A 710 -31.44 8.10 35.97
CA LEU A 710 -32.00 6.75 36.01
C LEU A 710 -33.03 6.49 34.92
N ILE A 711 -33.94 7.44 34.65
CA ILE A 711 -34.89 7.34 33.52
C ILE A 711 -34.12 7.18 32.21
N ASN A 712 -33.16 8.06 31.96
CA ASN A 712 -32.38 8.01 30.72
C ASN A 712 -31.55 6.73 30.60
N TRP A 713 -30.98 6.22 31.70
CA TRP A 713 -30.29 4.93 31.69
C TRP A 713 -31.25 3.79 31.37
N CYS A 714 -32.43 3.74 32.01
CA CYS A 714 -33.44 2.70 31.79
C CYS A 714 -33.93 2.65 30.34
N MET A 715 -34.02 3.79 29.65
CA MET A 715 -34.42 3.86 28.25
C MET A 715 -33.58 2.92 27.37
N PHE A 716 -32.27 2.81 27.64
CA PHE A 716 -31.33 1.98 26.88
C PHE A 716 -31.00 0.63 27.53
N ASN A 717 -31.53 0.34 28.73
CA ASN A 717 -31.14 -0.83 29.53
C ASN A 717 -32.36 -1.70 29.87
N GLY A 718 -33.15 -2.05 28.86
CA GLY A 718 -34.19 -3.08 28.95
C GLY A 718 -35.58 -2.60 29.39
N GLN A 719 -35.73 -1.33 29.78
CA GLN A 719 -37.05 -0.78 30.13
C GLN A 719 -37.87 -0.42 28.88
N TRP A 720 -37.25 -0.05 27.76
CA TRP A 720 -37.94 0.25 26.49
C TRP A 720 -38.22 -1.01 25.66
N LEU A 721 -39.49 -1.32 25.37
CA LEU A 721 -39.89 -2.51 24.61
C LEU A 721 -40.11 -2.30 23.11
N GLY A 722 -40.40 -1.06 22.67
CA GLY A 722 -40.70 -0.79 21.27
C GLY A 722 -41.96 -1.48 20.73
N GLN A 723 -43.01 -1.56 21.53
CA GLN A 723 -44.30 -2.17 21.16
C GLN A 723 -45.19 -1.26 20.30
N VAL A 724 -45.12 0.06 20.52
CA VAL A 724 -45.83 1.06 19.73
C VAL A 724 -44.87 2.07 19.13
N SER A 725 -45.24 2.70 18.03
CA SER A 725 -44.41 3.73 17.41
C SER A 725 -44.28 4.95 18.32
N PRO A 726 -43.07 5.52 18.50
CA PRO A 726 -41.80 5.09 17.90
C PRO A 726 -41.23 3.82 18.53
N LEU A 727 -40.67 2.94 17.70
CA LEU A 727 -40.26 1.60 18.12
C LEU A 727 -38.90 1.63 18.84
N THR A 728 -38.04 2.58 18.49
CA THR A 728 -36.72 2.73 19.12
C THR A 728 -36.63 3.99 20.00
N VAL A 729 -35.71 3.97 20.96
CA VAL A 729 -35.41 5.13 21.82
C VAL A 729 -34.92 6.31 21.00
N ASP A 730 -34.13 6.08 19.95
CA ASP A 730 -33.61 7.15 19.10
C ASP A 730 -34.74 7.82 18.29
N GLU A 731 -35.68 7.04 17.75
CA GLU A 731 -36.88 7.60 17.12
C GLU A 731 -37.74 8.35 18.15
N PHE A 732 -37.85 7.84 19.39
CA PHE A 732 -38.55 8.51 20.48
C PHE A 732 -37.95 9.89 20.80
N LYS A 733 -36.62 9.99 20.87
CA LYS A 733 -35.91 11.23 21.19
C LYS A 733 -36.23 12.36 20.20
N VAL A 734 -36.56 12.05 18.96
CA VAL A 734 -36.82 13.06 17.91
C VAL A 734 -38.32 13.29 17.63
N VAL A 735 -39.22 12.68 18.40
CA VAL A 735 -40.67 12.89 18.25
C VAL A 735 -41.04 14.36 18.36
N SER A 736 -41.87 14.86 17.45
CA SER A 736 -42.29 16.27 17.41
C SER A 736 -43.58 16.56 18.17
N SER A 737 -44.38 15.54 18.51
CA SER A 737 -45.66 15.69 19.19
C SER A 737 -45.59 15.23 20.66
N PRO A 738 -45.80 16.13 21.65
CA PRO A 738 -45.72 15.75 23.06
C PRO A 738 -46.78 14.72 23.46
N LYS A 739 -47.96 14.75 22.82
CA LYS A 739 -49.01 13.72 23.02
C LYS A 739 -48.59 12.35 22.51
N THR A 740 -47.95 12.31 21.34
CA THR A 740 -47.42 11.06 20.77
C THR A 740 -46.28 10.52 21.62
N ALA A 741 -45.40 11.41 22.11
CA ALA A 741 -44.33 11.03 23.02
C ALA A 741 -44.88 10.50 24.35
N ALA A 742 -45.90 11.12 24.94
CA ALA A 742 -46.50 10.63 26.17
C ALA A 742 -47.06 9.21 26.01
N TYR A 743 -47.84 8.97 24.95
CA TYR A 743 -48.41 7.66 24.64
C TYR A 743 -47.34 6.61 24.36
N ALA A 744 -46.30 6.97 23.60
CA ALA A 744 -45.22 6.03 23.28
C ALA A 744 -44.38 5.69 24.52
N PHE A 745 -44.06 6.67 25.37
CA PHE A 745 -43.33 6.42 26.62
C PHE A 745 -44.14 5.54 27.57
N GLU A 746 -45.43 5.83 27.73
CA GLU A 746 -46.34 5.04 28.54
C GLU A 746 -46.31 3.56 28.14
N LEU A 747 -46.52 3.26 26.86
CA LEU A 747 -46.66 1.87 26.40
C LEU A 747 -45.32 1.16 26.21
N ASN A 748 -44.25 1.87 25.82
CA ASN A 748 -42.96 1.24 25.59
C ASN A 748 -42.10 1.16 26.87
N PHE A 749 -42.26 2.08 27.82
CA PHE A 749 -41.41 2.18 29.01
C PHE A 749 -42.14 1.77 30.30
N GLU A 750 -43.29 2.37 30.60
CA GLU A 750 -43.99 2.18 31.89
C GLU A 750 -44.88 0.93 31.92
N ARG A 751 -45.50 0.59 30.79
CA ARG A 751 -46.32 -0.63 30.58
C ARG A 751 -47.49 -0.75 31.57
N PRO A 752 -48.35 0.27 31.68
CA PRO A 752 -49.50 0.20 32.57
C PRO A 752 -50.50 -0.86 32.08
N ALA A 753 -51.28 -1.42 33.00
CA ALA A 753 -52.31 -2.40 32.66
C ALA A 753 -53.43 -1.82 31.77
N ALA A 754 -53.65 -0.51 31.83
CA ALA A 754 -54.54 0.24 30.97
C ALA A 754 -53.87 1.56 30.57
N ALA A 755 -54.13 2.05 29.35
CA ALA A 755 -53.63 3.34 28.92
C ALA A 755 -54.34 4.49 29.67
N HIS A 756 -53.62 5.58 29.87
CA HIS A 756 -53.96 6.79 30.63
C HIS A 756 -53.92 8.02 29.71
N PRO A 757 -54.98 8.25 28.90
CA PRO A 757 -55.02 9.35 27.94
C PRO A 757 -54.79 10.74 28.55
N GLU A 758 -55.07 10.91 29.84
CA GLU A 758 -54.81 12.15 30.60
C GLU A 758 -53.33 12.56 30.56
N ARG A 759 -52.38 11.62 30.53
CA ARG A 759 -50.93 11.88 30.49
C ARG A 759 -50.50 12.61 29.24
N GLN A 760 -51.20 12.40 28.12
CA GLN A 760 -50.97 13.15 26.87
C GLN A 760 -51.34 14.64 27.03
N THR A 761 -52.37 14.94 27.82
CA THR A 761 -52.76 16.32 28.12
C THR A 761 -51.74 16.97 29.05
N TYR A 762 -51.25 16.26 30.06
CA TYR A 762 -50.18 16.75 30.94
C TYR A 762 -48.89 17.05 30.16
N ALA A 763 -48.50 16.18 29.23
CA ALA A 763 -47.35 16.42 28.36
C ALA A 763 -47.52 17.70 27.53
N GLN A 764 -48.71 17.94 26.97
CA GLN A 764 -48.97 19.18 26.22
C GLN A 764 -48.82 20.42 27.12
N VAL A 765 -49.31 20.37 28.36
CA VAL A 765 -49.18 21.47 29.32
C VAL A 765 -47.72 21.78 29.66
N TRP A 766 -46.90 20.75 29.94
CA TRP A 766 -45.47 20.96 30.21
C TRP A 766 -44.71 21.48 28.99
N TYR A 767 -45.04 20.97 27.79
CA TYR A 767 -44.47 21.47 26.54
C TYR A 767 -44.73 22.96 26.37
N ASP A 768 -45.98 23.39 26.52
CA ASP A 768 -46.35 24.80 26.36
C ASP A 768 -45.75 25.69 27.45
N LYS A 769 -45.52 25.15 28.65
CA LYS A 769 -44.90 25.88 29.76
C LYS A 769 -43.39 26.11 29.58
N PHE A 770 -42.65 25.15 29.05
CA PHE A 770 -41.18 25.19 29.06
C PHE A 770 -40.52 25.43 27.69
N LYS A 771 -41.24 25.23 26.58
CA LYS A 771 -40.63 25.28 25.23
C LYS A 771 -39.90 26.58 24.90
N ASP A 772 -40.23 27.71 25.54
CA ASP A 772 -39.67 29.03 25.21
C ASP A 772 -38.74 29.64 26.30
N LEU A 773 -38.51 28.94 27.41
CA LEU A 773 -37.73 29.47 28.55
C LEU A 773 -36.20 29.28 28.42
N LYS A 774 -35.39 30.11 29.11
CA LYS A 774 -33.90 30.12 29.14
C LYS A 774 -33.32 30.24 30.57
N ALA A 775 -32.14 29.68 30.86
CA ALA A 775 -31.49 29.66 32.19
C ALA A 775 -30.65 30.93 32.57
N SER A 776 -30.45 31.23 33.88
CA SER A 776 -29.77 32.47 34.41
C SER A 776 -28.25 32.33 34.76
N THR A 777 -27.45 33.42 34.97
CA THR A 777 -25.94 33.41 34.90
C THR A 777 -24.98 33.92 36.04
N ALA A 778 -25.34 34.50 37.21
CA ALA A 778 -24.32 35.04 38.20
C ALA A 778 -23.87 34.07 39.36
N THR A 779 -22.59 34.09 39.79
CA THR A 779 -21.92 33.17 40.79
C THR A 779 -20.94 33.88 41.77
N GLY A 780 -20.61 33.29 42.95
CA GLY A 780 -19.36 33.59 43.70
C GLY A 780 -19.30 34.82 44.64
N LYS A 781 -20.45 35.40 45.04
CA LYS A 781 -20.55 36.66 45.81
C LYS A 781 -19.85 36.63 47.19
N ALA A 782 -20.06 35.59 48.00
CA ALA A 782 -19.55 35.52 49.38
C ALA A 782 -18.02 35.55 49.45
N GLY A 783 -17.33 34.90 48.51
CA GLY A 783 -15.88 34.90 48.46
C GLY A 783 -15.30 36.26 48.06
N ILE A 784 -16.02 37.05 47.24
CA ILE A 784 -15.59 38.41 46.87
C ILE A 784 -15.66 39.31 48.11
N GLU A 785 -16.76 39.25 48.87
CA GLU A 785 -16.92 40.00 50.13
C GLU A 785 -15.83 39.63 51.15
N HIS A 786 -15.47 38.34 51.25
CA HIS A 786 -14.36 37.88 52.09
C HIS A 786 -13.02 38.52 51.68
N LEU A 787 -12.67 38.47 50.39
CA LEU A 787 -11.43 39.07 49.89
C LEU A 787 -11.37 40.59 50.13
N GLU A 788 -12.51 41.30 50.08
CA GLU A 788 -12.56 42.73 50.39
C GLU A 788 -12.14 43.07 51.83
N THR A 789 -12.34 42.16 52.79
CA THR A 789 -11.86 42.35 54.18
C THR A 789 -10.33 42.27 54.32
N LEU A 790 -9.65 41.80 53.26
CA LEU A 790 -8.21 41.58 53.20
C LEU A 790 -7.46 42.66 52.40
N MET A 791 -8.16 43.68 51.90
CA MET A 791 -7.55 44.77 51.11
C MET A 791 -6.38 45.44 51.85
N GLY A 792 -5.28 45.66 51.12
CA GLY A 792 -4.06 46.28 51.63
C GLY A 792 -3.18 45.38 52.50
N LYS A 793 -3.57 44.13 52.76
CA LYS A 793 -2.80 43.18 53.57
C LYS A 793 -1.93 42.28 52.69
N TRP A 794 -0.84 41.79 53.26
CA TRP A 794 -0.03 40.71 52.68
C TRP A 794 -0.70 39.37 52.96
N LEU A 795 -1.06 38.63 51.92
CA LEU A 795 -1.78 37.35 52.02
C LEU A 795 -0.88 36.16 51.66
N GLY A 796 -0.90 35.12 52.50
CA GLY A 796 -0.12 33.89 52.30
C GLY A 796 1.37 34.15 52.14
N ASN A 797 1.98 33.52 51.14
CA ASN A 797 3.39 33.68 50.78
C ASN A 797 3.69 34.95 49.95
N GLY A 798 2.71 35.84 49.76
CA GLY A 798 2.88 37.09 49.03
C GLY A 798 2.85 36.96 47.49
N GLN A 799 2.62 35.76 46.95
CA GLN A 799 2.52 35.54 45.49
C GLN A 799 1.11 35.77 44.96
N CYS A 800 0.96 35.85 43.64
CA CYS A 800 -0.31 36.18 42.98
C CYS A 800 -1.42 35.15 43.21
N TYR A 801 -1.07 33.87 43.21
CA TYR A 801 -2.01 32.77 43.44
C TYR A 801 -2.46 32.63 44.90
N ALA A 802 -1.92 33.41 45.84
CA ALA A 802 -2.40 33.44 47.23
C ALA A 802 -3.84 33.98 47.34
N VAL A 803 -4.24 34.91 46.48
CA VAL A 803 -5.60 35.46 46.46
C VAL A 803 -6.63 34.41 45.98
N PRO A 804 -6.43 33.76 44.81
CA PRO A 804 -7.26 32.61 44.43
C PRO A 804 -7.20 31.43 45.40
N ALA A 805 -6.07 31.17 46.07
CA ALA A 805 -5.96 30.11 47.08
C ALA A 805 -6.87 30.35 48.28
N GLU A 806 -6.85 31.56 48.83
CA GLU A 806 -7.74 31.98 49.92
C GLU A 806 -9.21 32.00 49.48
N TYR A 807 -9.49 32.53 48.28
CA TYR A 807 -10.84 32.57 47.72
C TYR A 807 -11.44 31.19 47.52
N SER A 808 -10.71 30.31 46.84
CA SER A 808 -11.14 28.94 46.56
C SER A 808 -11.33 28.16 47.85
N GLY A 809 -10.35 28.21 48.76
CA GLY A 809 -10.43 27.52 50.04
C GLY A 809 -11.61 27.97 50.91
N PHE A 810 -11.83 29.28 51.01
CA PHE A 810 -12.99 29.86 51.72
C PHE A 810 -14.32 29.41 51.11
N MET A 811 -14.39 29.34 49.78
CA MET A 811 -15.59 28.95 49.03
C MET A 811 -15.77 27.41 48.92
N GLY A 812 -14.93 26.62 49.59
CA GLY A 812 -14.99 25.16 49.56
C GLY A 812 -14.54 24.51 48.24
N GLY A 813 -13.76 25.25 47.44
CA GLY A 813 -13.15 24.76 46.20
C GLY A 813 -11.83 24.00 46.43
N CYS A 814 -11.05 23.81 45.35
CA CYS A 814 -9.75 23.16 45.44
C CYS A 814 -8.79 23.97 46.32
N GLY A 815 -7.89 23.27 47.00
CA GLY A 815 -6.85 23.89 47.81
C GLY A 815 -5.61 24.15 46.96
N LEU A 816 -5.21 25.42 46.83
CA LEU A 816 -4.08 25.85 45.99
C LEU A 816 -2.81 26.14 46.83
N GLY A 817 -2.87 25.99 48.15
CA GLY A 817 -1.74 26.25 49.03
C GLY A 817 -1.39 27.74 49.13
N ALA A 818 -0.21 28.11 48.63
CA ALA A 818 0.34 29.47 48.68
C ALA A 818 0.63 30.05 50.07
N GLY A 819 0.84 29.19 51.07
CA GLY A 819 1.04 29.64 52.46
C GLY A 819 -0.23 30.21 53.11
N THR A 820 -1.41 29.98 52.52
CA THR A 820 -2.71 30.19 53.19
C THR A 820 -2.99 29.03 54.16
N ILE A 821 -4.08 29.13 54.92
CA ILE A 821 -4.52 28.02 55.79
C ILE A 821 -5.08 26.83 54.99
N TYR A 822 -5.35 27.01 53.70
CA TYR A 822 -5.92 25.99 52.81
C TYR A 822 -4.80 25.31 52.03
N GLY A 823 -4.35 24.16 52.54
CA GLY A 823 -3.32 23.33 51.91
C GLY A 823 -3.75 22.76 50.55
N PHE A 824 -2.82 22.13 49.83
CA PHE A 824 -3.10 21.56 48.52
C PHE A 824 -4.16 20.44 48.57
N SER A 825 -5.16 20.51 47.70
CA SER A 825 -6.15 19.44 47.53
C SER A 825 -6.64 19.36 46.07
N HIS A 826 -7.11 18.18 45.66
CA HIS A 826 -7.60 17.91 44.30
C HIS A 826 -6.60 18.24 43.18
N VAL A 827 -5.29 18.07 43.46
CA VAL A 827 -4.22 18.29 42.48
C VAL A 827 -4.20 17.15 41.46
N ILE A 828 -4.20 17.49 40.17
CA ILE A 828 -4.13 16.54 39.05
C ILE A 828 -3.08 16.89 38.00
N GLY A 829 -2.48 18.08 38.10
CA GLY A 829 -1.46 18.56 37.17
C GLY A 829 -0.40 19.40 37.89
N ASP A 830 0.38 20.15 37.11
CA ASP A 830 1.47 20.96 37.63
C ASP A 830 0.96 22.23 38.34
N THR A 831 1.24 22.33 39.64
CA THR A 831 0.84 23.46 40.48
C THR A 831 1.88 24.58 40.53
N SER A 832 2.95 24.49 39.75
CA SER A 832 4.07 25.44 39.78
C SER A 832 3.72 26.81 39.18
N SER A 833 2.67 26.91 38.37
CA SER A 833 2.32 28.10 37.61
C SER A 833 0.89 28.57 37.86
N ALA A 834 0.72 29.89 37.95
CA ALA A 834 -0.58 30.54 38.05
C ALA A 834 -1.43 30.37 36.78
N ALA A 835 -0.80 30.29 35.60
CA ALA A 835 -1.50 30.09 34.33
C ALA A 835 -2.24 28.74 34.28
N ASP A 836 -1.68 27.71 34.93
CA ASP A 836 -2.16 26.34 34.83
C ASP A 836 -3.21 25.99 35.89
N ILE A 837 -3.57 26.94 36.78
CA ILE A 837 -4.52 26.70 37.85
C ILE A 837 -5.83 26.06 37.34
N GLY A 838 -6.33 26.45 36.16
CA GLY A 838 -7.55 25.88 35.59
C GLY A 838 -7.44 24.41 35.17
N GLU A 839 -6.24 23.89 34.93
CA GLU A 839 -6.01 22.49 34.51
C GLU A 839 -5.24 21.66 35.53
N ALA A 840 -4.53 22.30 36.46
CA ALA A 840 -3.72 21.65 37.48
C ALA A 840 -4.54 21.02 38.62
N TYR A 841 -5.82 21.36 38.73
CA TYR A 841 -6.70 20.91 39.80
C TYR A 841 -8.03 20.37 39.24
N ASP A 842 -8.56 19.35 39.91
CA ASP A 842 -9.86 18.76 39.59
C ASP A 842 -11.00 19.60 40.14
N TRP A 843 -11.23 20.74 39.49
CA TRP A 843 -12.30 21.67 39.84
C TRP A 843 -13.70 21.05 39.79
N ASN A 844 -13.90 20.07 38.91
CA ASN A 844 -15.18 19.38 38.79
C ASN A 844 -15.48 18.55 40.05
N ALA A 845 -14.47 17.98 40.71
CA ALA A 845 -14.65 17.21 41.94
C ALA A 845 -15.24 18.03 43.09
N VAL A 846 -15.04 19.36 43.09
CA VAL A 846 -15.59 20.30 44.07
C VAL A 846 -16.81 21.07 43.53
N GLY A 847 -17.31 20.71 42.34
CA GLY A 847 -18.50 21.32 41.74
C GLY A 847 -18.25 22.65 41.03
N TRP A 848 -16.99 22.99 40.74
CA TRP A 848 -16.59 24.19 40.01
C TRP A 848 -16.37 23.87 38.53
N ARG A 849 -16.59 24.84 37.66
CA ARG A 849 -16.50 24.68 36.20
C ARG A 849 -15.32 25.44 35.62
N VAL A 850 -14.56 24.82 34.72
CA VAL A 850 -13.45 25.49 34.03
C VAL A 850 -13.82 25.79 32.57
N ILE A 851 -13.49 26.99 32.11
CA ILE A 851 -13.49 27.35 30.68
C ILE A 851 -12.07 27.68 30.26
N GLN A 852 -11.57 26.94 29.26
CA GLN A 852 -10.27 27.18 28.65
C GLN A 852 -10.40 28.19 27.51
N ASN A 853 -9.42 29.08 27.38
CA ASN A 853 -9.34 30.11 26.36
C ASN A 853 -10.61 30.99 26.26
N PRO A 854 -11.08 31.59 27.37
CA PRO A 854 -12.37 32.28 27.38
C PRO A 854 -12.37 33.54 26.52
N THR A 855 -13.49 33.78 25.85
CA THR A 855 -13.81 35.09 25.28
C THR A 855 -14.31 36.04 26.36
N TYR A 856 -14.41 37.34 26.07
CA TYR A 856 -14.99 38.29 27.04
C TYR A 856 -16.42 37.91 27.48
N GLN A 857 -17.20 37.30 26.59
CA GLN A 857 -18.59 36.89 26.87
C GLN A 857 -18.67 35.68 27.82
N ASP A 858 -17.61 34.89 27.91
CA ASP A 858 -17.53 33.73 28.79
C ASP A 858 -17.16 34.13 30.23
N LEU A 859 -16.63 35.35 30.42
CA LEU A 859 -16.25 35.85 31.72
C LEU A 859 -17.48 36.03 32.61
N VAL A 860 -17.38 35.58 33.84
CA VAL A 860 -18.43 35.73 34.85
C VAL A 860 -17.84 36.31 36.13
N VAL A 861 -18.64 37.13 36.82
CA VAL A 861 -18.30 37.61 38.16
C VAL A 861 -18.19 36.41 39.11
N GLY A 862 -17.19 36.43 39.97
CA GLY A 862 -16.84 35.34 40.89
C GLY A 862 -15.87 34.31 40.32
N ALA A 863 -15.53 34.38 39.03
CA ALA A 863 -14.55 33.46 38.47
C ALA A 863 -13.11 33.81 38.88
N ILE A 864 -12.29 32.78 39.12
CA ILE A 864 -10.83 32.91 39.12
C ILE A 864 -10.40 33.01 37.65
N VAL A 865 -9.60 34.02 37.32
CA VAL A 865 -9.06 34.24 35.98
C VAL A 865 -7.57 33.96 35.96
N ASN A 866 -7.12 33.09 35.06
CA ASN A 866 -5.73 32.67 34.94
C ASN A 866 -5.14 33.18 33.62
N ILE A 867 -4.06 33.95 33.74
CA ILE A 867 -3.43 34.67 32.64
C ILE A 867 -2.26 33.84 32.11
N ARG A 868 -2.18 33.76 30.78
CA ARG A 868 -1.10 33.05 30.10
C ARG A 868 0.25 33.61 30.49
N ARG A 869 1.24 32.72 30.51
CA ARG A 869 2.66 33.06 30.55
C ARG A 869 2.99 34.10 29.47
N GLY A 870 3.57 35.23 29.86
CA GLY A 870 3.92 36.31 28.93
C GLY A 870 2.70 37.03 28.32
N GLY A 871 1.49 36.79 28.82
CA GLY A 871 0.28 37.47 28.38
C GLY A 871 0.24 38.93 28.84
N GLN A 872 -0.40 39.79 28.05
CA GLN A 872 -0.62 41.18 28.46
C GLN A 872 -1.75 41.26 29.49
N TRP A 873 -1.49 41.87 30.64
CA TRP A 873 -2.45 42.03 31.73
C TRP A 873 -2.29 43.42 32.34
N GLY A 874 -3.19 44.36 32.01
CA GLY A 874 -3.04 45.77 32.35
C GLY A 874 -2.34 46.61 31.26
N THR A 875 -2.30 47.92 31.47
CA THR A 875 -1.75 48.87 30.49
C THR A 875 -0.24 48.92 30.61
N GLY A 876 0.47 48.31 29.66
CA GLY A 876 1.93 48.28 29.63
C GLY A 876 2.56 47.25 30.58
N TRP A 877 1.76 46.38 31.21
CA TRP A 877 2.26 45.27 32.02
C TRP A 877 2.04 43.94 31.31
N THR A 878 3.11 43.15 31.25
CA THR A 878 3.13 41.78 30.73
C THR A 878 3.46 40.85 31.88
N VAL A 879 2.65 39.81 32.05
CA VAL A 879 2.83 38.89 33.18
C VAL A 879 4.03 37.97 32.96
N ASP A 880 4.47 37.32 34.03
CA ASP A 880 5.68 36.50 34.03
C ASP A 880 5.66 35.44 32.91
N PRO A 881 6.72 35.33 32.09
CA PRO A 881 6.79 34.39 30.96
C PRO A 881 6.97 32.94 31.38
N THR A 882 7.26 32.67 32.65
CA THR A 882 7.44 31.32 33.21
C THR A 882 6.21 30.87 33.97
N TYR A 883 5.60 31.76 34.76
CA TYR A 883 4.55 31.38 35.72
C TYR A 883 3.17 31.97 35.41
N GLY A 884 3.06 32.99 34.56
CA GLY A 884 1.79 33.68 34.32
C GLY A 884 1.31 34.51 35.52
N HIS A 885 0.00 34.80 35.56
CA HIS A 885 -0.64 35.53 36.67
C HIS A 885 -2.07 35.04 36.91
N THR A 886 -2.70 35.41 38.02
CA THR A 886 -4.06 35.00 38.35
C THR A 886 -4.75 36.01 39.28
N GLY A 887 -6.08 36.02 39.27
CA GLY A 887 -6.92 36.93 40.05
C GLY A 887 -8.35 36.45 40.18
N VAL A 888 -9.18 37.17 40.93
CA VAL A 888 -10.63 36.90 41.03
C VAL A 888 -11.42 38.06 40.43
N ILE A 889 -12.35 37.77 39.52
CA ILE A 889 -13.19 38.77 38.86
C ILE A 889 -14.30 39.21 39.82
N TYR A 890 -14.29 40.47 40.25
CA TYR A 890 -15.37 41.05 41.06
C TYR A 890 -16.37 41.89 40.26
N GLY A 891 -16.05 42.25 39.02
CA GLY A 891 -16.94 43.02 38.16
C GLY A 891 -16.53 42.98 36.68
N LEU A 892 -17.51 43.19 35.79
CA LEU A 892 -17.31 43.32 34.35
C LEU A 892 -18.06 44.57 33.89
N ASN A 893 -17.33 45.53 33.32
CA ASN A 893 -17.93 46.82 32.91
C ASN A 893 -17.27 47.33 31.62
N ASN A 894 -18.08 47.70 30.63
CA ASN A 894 -17.65 48.34 29.38
C ASN A 894 -16.43 47.67 28.69
N GLY A 895 -16.43 46.33 28.60
CA GLY A 895 -15.32 45.59 27.96
C GLY A 895 -14.07 45.44 28.83
N ARG A 896 -14.13 45.85 30.10
CA ARG A 896 -13.07 45.75 31.10
C ARG A 896 -13.36 44.68 32.14
N ILE A 897 -12.32 44.26 32.84
CA ILE A 897 -12.36 43.21 33.86
C ILE A 897 -11.87 43.81 35.18
N GLN A 898 -12.75 43.85 36.17
CA GLN A 898 -12.42 44.35 37.48
C GLN A 898 -12.03 43.15 38.37
N THR A 899 -10.80 43.17 38.89
CA THR A 899 -10.20 42.02 39.57
C THR A 899 -9.65 42.37 40.95
N ILE A 900 -9.64 41.36 41.83
CA ILE A 900 -8.90 41.37 43.10
C ILE A 900 -7.68 40.48 42.91
N GLU A 901 -6.49 41.03 43.13
CA GLU A 901 -5.20 40.40 42.82
C GLU A 901 -4.14 40.77 43.87
N GLN A 902 -3.01 40.06 43.85
CA GLN A 902 -1.82 40.36 44.66
C GLN A 902 -0.56 40.14 43.80
N ASN A 903 0.56 40.76 44.18
CA ASN A 903 1.83 40.69 43.46
C ASN A 903 1.71 41.21 42.02
N ALA A 904 0.99 42.32 41.90
CA ALA A 904 0.84 43.10 40.68
C ALA A 904 1.43 44.51 40.92
N GLU A 905 0.94 45.56 40.27
CA GLU A 905 1.56 46.89 40.28
C GLU A 905 1.66 47.55 41.67
N GLN A 906 0.83 47.12 42.63
CA GLN A 906 0.88 47.63 44.01
C GLN A 906 1.72 46.74 44.95
N GLY A 907 2.44 45.77 44.40
CA GLY A 907 3.29 44.84 45.14
C GLY A 907 2.53 43.68 45.77
N GLN A 908 3.11 43.10 46.82
CA GLN A 908 2.68 41.85 47.44
C GLN A 908 1.55 42.06 48.48
N ILE A 909 0.59 42.94 48.16
CA ILE A 909 -0.63 43.17 48.94
C ILE A 909 -1.88 42.90 48.11
N VAL A 910 -2.98 42.53 48.76
CA VAL A 910 -4.27 42.35 48.09
C VAL A 910 -4.84 43.71 47.67
N ALA A 911 -5.08 43.91 46.39
CA ALA A 911 -5.59 45.17 45.85
C ALA A 911 -6.58 44.95 44.70
N LYS A 912 -7.39 45.97 44.41
CA LYS A 912 -8.33 46.01 43.29
C LYS A 912 -7.70 46.65 42.06
N TYR A 913 -8.00 46.07 40.91
CA TYR A 913 -7.52 46.54 39.62
C TYR A 913 -8.66 46.56 38.60
N ASP A 914 -8.57 47.51 37.66
CA ASP A 914 -9.46 47.59 36.51
C ASP A 914 -8.65 47.32 35.24
N ARG A 915 -8.78 46.11 34.70
CA ARG A 915 -7.97 45.54 33.64
C ARG A 915 -8.66 45.68 32.28
N LEU A 916 -7.88 46.00 31.25
CA LEU A 916 -8.35 45.86 29.86
C LEU A 916 -8.43 44.38 29.50
N TYR A 917 -9.48 43.99 28.77
CA TYR A 917 -9.53 42.67 28.15
C TYR A 917 -8.61 42.64 26.93
N PHE A 918 -7.66 41.71 26.94
CA PHE A 918 -6.82 41.41 25.79
C PHE A 918 -7.17 40.02 25.27
N ALA A 919 -7.62 39.96 24.03
CA ALA A 919 -7.90 38.70 23.37
C ALA A 919 -6.64 37.82 23.38
N ASN A 920 -6.81 36.54 23.71
CA ASN A 920 -5.75 35.52 23.82
C ASN A 920 -4.79 35.64 25.02
N SER A 921 -4.92 36.65 25.90
CA SER A 921 -4.09 36.74 27.12
C SER A 921 -4.56 35.83 28.27
N ILE A 922 -5.83 35.41 28.28
CA ILE A 922 -6.39 34.56 29.34
C ILE A 922 -6.25 33.09 28.93
N GLN A 923 -5.64 32.28 29.81
CA GLN A 923 -5.50 30.83 29.64
C GLN A 923 -6.82 30.14 29.98
N SER A 924 -7.37 30.44 31.15
CA SER A 924 -8.60 29.80 31.65
C SER A 924 -9.32 30.70 32.64
N ILE A 925 -10.62 30.41 32.84
CA ILE A 925 -11.37 30.87 34.01
C ILE A 925 -11.93 29.66 34.75
N VAL A 926 -11.95 29.75 36.08
CA VAL A 926 -12.54 28.74 36.97
C VAL A 926 -13.73 29.39 37.69
N ILE A 927 -14.89 28.81 37.50
CA ILE A 927 -16.18 29.39 37.86
C ILE A 927 -16.76 28.60 39.03
N PRO A 928 -16.99 29.24 40.19
CA PRO A 928 -17.63 28.57 41.32
C PRO A 928 -19.08 28.20 41.00
N PRO A 929 -19.62 27.20 41.71
CA PRO A 929 -21.07 26.99 41.75
C PRO A 929 -21.75 28.25 42.28
N LYS A 930 -23.03 28.42 41.93
CA LYS A 930 -23.81 29.60 42.32
C LYS A 930 -24.05 29.70 43.81
#